data_AF-A0A8C6Z3F5-F1
#
_entry.id   AF-A0A8C6Z3F5-F1
#
_cell.length_a   1.000
_cell.length_b   1.000
_cell.length_c   1.000
_cell.angle_alpha   90.00
_cell.angle_beta   90.00
_cell.angle_gamma   90.00
#
_symmetry.space_group_name_H-M   'P 1'
#
loop_
_entity.id
_entity.type
_entity.pdbx_description
1 polymer ?
#
loop_
_entity_poly.entity_id
_entity_poly.type
_entity_poly.pdbx_seq_one_letter_code
_entity_poly.pdbx_strand_id
1 'polypeptide(L)'
;MLAELGSRRALLHQSLARGEQLAAQKRPGAGRVQEKLRDARLRWKKLEEATGLHQQRLQEALNFVQFNAETDDLVAWLQDTYRLVSSDDFGHDDYSTQALARKHRAVLDELEKHRAAVLALRKQLARLAPAQRQAVEVQIRVVEVEQLYGEVAEVAVLRRQWLQDALAVYRMFAEVHACEGWLDDKEQWLQKVEEGEQLLRDKPELAGPVQEQLAELRQRWQELESSTRARARHLLEATKAERLAQSYAELDQRLLRLEDQLQAVRAGPDLASVSHQLKKLQSMESQVEEWSKEAGELQAQAAALPHEAAGREALSERQSAVGSRIVRLIEPLKERRRVLLASKEVHQVSHDLEDELLWVQDRLPLATLQDHGSNLQTVQQFMKKNQALRRELQVHRPRIEEVLERAGTLAALKSPEAEAAGRLRQRLAAAWAQLQEQAERRQQTLDAAFRLEQYYFDVAEVESWLGEQELLLMSEEKGKDEQSTLQLLKKHLLTEQTVENYEETIAQLSRQCRALLELGHPESEQVSRRQSQVDRLYVSLKELVEERKAKLEQQYWLYQLSREVDELEHWIAEKEVVAGSPELGQDFEHVTLLQEKFMEFASETGSIGNERISAVNQMVDELIDYGHADAATIAEWKDGVNEAWADLLELMETRAQMLAASHELHKFFNDCKDLLSQIEEKRQRLPELAAREAKTSAGTLQRLLGAFEHDVEVLVTQVRQLQEGAAQLRTVYAGENAEAIAAREQEVLRAWKELLASCEECRLHVASAADKIRFAGTVRDLVSWMDGIICQIGTGEKPRWDSPPSPPTGMSPLWRCS
;
A
#
# COMPACT_ATOMS: atom_id res chain seq x y z
N MET A 1 63.13 -9.58 56.11
CA MET A 1 64.22 -9.38 57.10
C MET A 1 64.80 -10.69 57.64
N LEU A 2 63.99 -11.70 57.98
CA LEU A 2 64.41 -12.96 58.65
C LEU A 2 65.61 -13.76 58.08
N ALA A 3 66.14 -13.44 56.90
CA ALA A 3 67.31 -14.10 56.31
C ALA A 3 68.63 -13.33 56.50
N GLU A 4 68.63 -12.10 57.03
CA GLU A 4 69.77 -11.18 56.91
C GLU A 4 70.92 -11.41 57.90
N LEU A 5 70.70 -12.12 59.02
CA LEU A 5 71.68 -12.17 60.12
C LEU A 5 72.81 -13.17 59.91
N GLY A 6 72.49 -14.43 59.61
CA GLY A 6 73.50 -15.51 59.59
C GLY A 6 74.74 -15.21 58.74
N SER A 7 74.55 -14.40 57.70
CA SER A 7 75.55 -13.95 56.73
C SER A 7 76.81 -13.30 57.33
N ARG A 8 76.69 -12.25 58.16
CA ARG A 8 77.82 -11.34 58.44
C ARG A 8 78.68 -11.72 59.65
N ARG A 9 78.37 -12.82 60.36
CA ARG A 9 79.20 -13.36 61.46
C ARG A 9 80.58 -13.83 60.99
N ALA A 10 80.64 -14.48 59.83
CA ALA A 10 81.89 -15.01 59.25
C ALA A 10 82.83 -13.89 58.78
N LEU A 11 82.26 -12.76 58.34
CA LEU A 11 82.95 -11.62 57.74
C LEU A 11 84.01 -10.98 58.67
N LEU A 12 83.77 -11.04 59.98
CA LEU A 12 84.57 -10.39 61.03
C LEU A 12 85.91 -11.10 61.32
N HIS A 13 85.99 -12.42 61.15
CA HIS A 13 87.25 -13.14 61.35
C HIS A 13 88.17 -13.05 60.13
N GLN A 14 87.59 -13.10 58.93
CA GLN A 14 88.32 -13.11 57.66
C GLN A 14 89.04 -11.78 57.36
N SER A 15 88.51 -10.67 57.86
CA SER A 15 89.10 -9.33 57.71
C SER A 15 90.36 -9.09 58.56
N LEU A 16 90.62 -9.91 59.59
CA LEU A 16 91.75 -9.73 60.50
C LEU A 16 93.08 -10.23 59.89
N ALA A 17 93.14 -11.50 59.46
CA ALA A 17 94.35 -12.11 58.93
C ALA A 17 94.90 -11.40 57.67
N ARG A 18 94.00 -10.78 56.90
CA ARG A 18 94.33 -10.03 55.67
C ARG A 18 95.15 -8.75 55.93
N GLY A 19 95.16 -8.24 57.16
CA GLY A 19 95.95 -7.06 57.55
C GLY A 19 97.44 -7.34 57.74
N GLU A 20 97.78 -8.52 58.25
CA GLU A 20 99.17 -8.86 58.62
C GLU A 20 100.03 -9.09 57.37
N GLN A 21 99.46 -9.68 56.32
CA GLN A 21 100.11 -9.86 55.02
C GLN A 21 100.46 -8.53 54.32
N LEU A 22 99.64 -7.50 54.48
CA LEU A 22 99.86 -6.18 53.87
C LEU A 22 101.03 -5.40 54.52
N ALA A 23 101.37 -5.69 55.77
CA ALA A 23 102.48 -5.03 56.47
C ALA A 23 103.87 -5.51 56.02
N ALA A 24 103.98 -6.73 55.47
CA ALA A 24 105.26 -7.37 55.18
C ALA A 24 106.00 -6.82 53.94
N GLN A 25 105.29 -6.18 53.00
CA GLN A 25 105.77 -5.95 51.63
C GLN A 25 106.75 -4.76 51.45
N LYS A 26 107.32 -4.20 52.54
CA LYS A 26 108.28 -3.08 52.54
C LYS A 26 107.93 -1.86 51.64
N ARG A 27 106.64 -1.58 51.45
CA ARG A 27 106.15 -0.36 50.77
C ARG A 27 105.86 0.76 51.79
N PRO A 28 105.97 2.05 51.42
CA PRO A 28 105.67 3.16 52.32
C PRO A 28 104.20 3.13 52.78
N GLY A 29 103.98 3.22 54.10
CA GLY A 29 102.65 3.28 54.73
C GLY A 29 102.37 2.23 55.82
N ALA A 30 103.19 1.18 55.95
CA ALA A 30 102.92 0.01 56.80
C ALA A 30 102.59 0.31 58.29
N GLY A 31 103.12 1.41 58.87
CA GLY A 31 102.91 1.73 60.29
C GLY A 31 101.45 1.98 60.70
N ARG A 32 100.59 2.50 59.80
CA ARG A 32 99.16 2.74 60.09
C ARG A 32 98.29 1.48 60.03
N VAL A 33 98.86 0.32 59.73
CA VAL A 33 98.12 -0.93 59.54
C VAL A 33 97.81 -1.60 60.88
N GLN A 34 98.82 -1.82 61.72
CA GLN A 34 98.71 -2.69 62.91
C GLN A 34 97.72 -2.18 63.99
N GLU A 35 97.58 -0.86 64.14
CA GLU A 35 96.75 -0.24 65.18
C GLU A 35 95.27 -0.66 65.12
N LYS A 36 94.73 -0.80 63.90
CA LYS A 36 93.29 -0.91 63.66
C LYS A 36 92.71 -2.30 63.94
N LEU A 37 93.49 -3.37 63.85
CA LEU A 37 93.01 -4.77 63.96
C LEU A 37 92.35 -5.14 65.31
N ARG A 38 92.40 -4.25 66.31
CA ARG A 38 91.92 -4.50 67.68
C ARG A 38 90.41 -4.24 67.89
N ASP A 39 89.81 -3.32 67.14
CA ASP A 39 88.54 -2.67 67.54
C ASP A 39 87.26 -3.44 67.13
N ALA A 40 87.29 -4.11 65.99
CA ALA A 40 86.08 -4.63 65.32
C ALA A 40 85.26 -5.71 66.07
N ARG A 41 85.84 -6.39 67.08
CA ARG A 41 85.37 -7.71 67.53
C ARG A 41 84.11 -7.74 68.42
N LEU A 42 83.46 -6.60 68.71
CA LEU A 42 82.74 -6.43 69.99
C LEU A 42 81.20 -6.66 70.02
N ARG A 43 80.40 -6.30 68.99
CA ARG A 43 78.96 -5.97 69.17
C ARG A 43 77.88 -6.92 68.55
N TRP A 44 78.23 -7.97 67.81
CA TRP A 44 77.48 -8.66 66.72
C TRP A 44 76.02 -9.22 66.94
N LYS A 45 75.34 -9.03 68.08
CA LYS A 45 74.62 -10.15 68.74
C LYS A 45 73.09 -9.96 69.02
N LYS A 46 72.23 -9.52 68.08
CA LYS A 46 71.07 -8.64 68.48
C LYS A 46 69.63 -8.66 67.85
N LEU A 47 69.29 -9.30 66.71
CA LEU A 47 68.76 -8.45 65.61
C LEU A 47 67.67 -8.98 64.59
N GLU A 48 66.83 -10.00 64.83
CA GLU A 48 66.42 -11.00 63.78
C GLU A 48 64.97 -11.03 63.18
N GLU A 49 63.91 -10.63 63.88
CA GLU A 49 62.70 -11.50 63.97
C GLU A 49 61.56 -11.56 62.89
N ALA A 50 61.28 -10.60 61.97
CA ALA A 50 59.96 -10.56 61.25
C ALA A 50 59.95 -10.20 59.71
N THR A 51 58.77 -10.21 59.02
CA THR A 51 58.55 -9.70 57.61
C THR A 51 57.09 -9.20 57.30
N GLY A 52 56.24 -9.79 56.41
CA GLY A 52 55.04 -9.09 55.82
C GLY A 52 53.94 -9.92 55.07
N LEU A 53 52.94 -9.25 54.44
CA LEU A 53 51.55 -9.77 54.21
C LEU A 53 50.73 -9.13 53.02
N HIS A 54 51.27 -8.93 51.80
CA HIS A 54 50.81 -7.79 50.95
C HIS A 54 49.80 -8.01 49.77
N GLN A 55 49.76 -9.17 49.10
CA GLN A 55 49.63 -9.18 47.61
C GLN A 55 48.22 -9.26 46.94
N GLN A 56 47.12 -9.53 47.66
CA GLN A 56 45.94 -10.18 47.05
C GLN A 56 44.85 -9.30 46.39
N ARG A 57 44.99 -7.97 46.27
CA ARG A 57 43.84 -7.04 46.13
C ARG A 57 43.52 -6.43 44.75
N LEU A 58 44.21 -6.77 43.67
CA LEU A 58 44.19 -5.95 42.44
C LEU A 58 43.16 -6.32 41.35
N GLN A 59 42.53 -7.49 41.40
CA GLN A 59 41.97 -8.12 40.19
C GLN A 59 40.51 -7.73 39.83
N GLU A 60 39.74 -7.15 40.76
CA GLU A 60 38.27 -7.16 40.67
C GLU A 60 37.64 -5.98 39.89
N ALA A 61 38.42 -4.96 39.53
CA ALA A 61 37.88 -3.67 39.06
C ALA A 61 37.46 -3.62 37.57
N LEU A 62 37.91 -4.56 36.73
CA LEU A 62 37.89 -4.39 35.27
C LEU A 62 36.50 -4.52 34.63
N ASN A 63 35.65 -5.44 35.10
CA ASN A 63 34.50 -5.94 34.36
C ASN A 63 33.30 -4.98 34.24
N PHE A 64 33.33 -3.82 34.91
CA PHE A 64 32.16 -2.95 35.09
C PHE A 64 31.85 -2.03 33.91
N VAL A 65 32.86 -1.62 33.16
CA VAL A 65 32.76 -0.49 32.23
C VAL A 65 32.01 -0.85 30.95
N GLN A 66 32.15 -2.08 30.43
CA GLN A 66 31.61 -2.47 29.12
C GLN A 66 30.07 -2.54 29.08
N PHE A 67 29.42 -2.95 30.18
CA PHE A 67 27.96 -3.16 30.19
C PHE A 67 27.14 -1.90 29.90
N ASN A 68 27.62 -0.72 30.30
CA ASN A 68 26.81 0.49 30.27
C ASN A 68 26.62 1.11 28.87
N ALA A 69 27.50 0.79 27.90
CA ALA A 69 27.50 1.39 26.56
C ALA A 69 26.42 0.78 25.66
N GLU A 70 26.37 -0.56 25.56
CA GLU A 70 25.44 -1.31 24.69
C GLU A 70 23.93 -1.09 25.03
N THR A 71 23.64 -0.42 26.14
CA THR A 71 22.26 -0.10 26.58
C THR A 71 21.77 1.25 26.03
N ASP A 72 22.65 2.21 25.72
CA ASP A 72 22.22 3.55 25.26
C ASP A 72 21.76 3.57 23.80
N ASP A 73 22.47 2.86 22.91
CA ASP A 73 22.19 2.86 21.46
C ASP A 73 20.77 2.34 21.14
N LEU A 74 20.28 1.35 21.91
CA LEU A 74 18.94 0.78 21.74
C LEU A 74 17.81 1.76 22.06
N VAL A 75 18.04 2.71 22.98
CA VAL A 75 17.01 3.67 23.43
C VAL A 75 16.76 4.73 22.34
N ALA A 76 17.80 5.14 21.62
CA ALA A 76 17.69 6.17 20.57
C ALA A 76 16.75 5.73 19.43
N TRP A 77 16.95 4.52 18.89
CA TRP A 77 16.17 4.01 17.75
C TRP A 77 14.67 3.84 18.06
N LEU A 78 14.34 3.45 19.29
CA LEU A 78 12.94 3.30 19.74
C LEU A 78 12.17 4.63 19.73
N GLN A 79 12.81 5.72 20.15
CA GLN A 79 12.17 7.03 20.26
C GLN A 79 11.82 7.65 18.91
N ASP A 80 12.61 7.39 17.87
CA ASP A 80 12.28 7.83 16.50
C ASP A 80 11.20 6.95 15.84
N THR A 81 11.22 5.64 16.09
CA THR A 81 10.19 4.73 15.57
C THR A 81 8.79 5.06 16.11
N TYR A 82 8.69 5.48 17.39
CA TYR A 82 7.43 5.96 18.00
C TYR A 82 6.77 7.10 17.19
N ARG A 83 7.58 8.08 16.73
CA ARG A 83 7.12 9.31 16.07
C ARG A 83 6.46 9.06 14.72
N LEU A 84 6.94 8.08 13.96
CA LEU A 84 6.39 7.72 12.65
C LEU A 84 5.02 7.02 12.79
N VAL A 85 4.90 6.21 13.83
CA VAL A 85 3.72 5.40 14.13
C VAL A 85 2.57 6.27 14.65
N SER A 86 2.84 7.26 15.51
CA SER A 86 1.85 8.05 16.25
C SER A 86 1.25 9.26 15.48
N SER A 87 0.91 9.13 14.20
CA SER A 87 0.37 10.23 13.38
C SER A 87 -1.11 10.05 13.04
N ASP A 88 -1.88 11.13 13.12
CA ASP A 88 -3.36 11.12 13.05
C ASP A 88 -3.93 11.28 11.62
N ASP A 89 -3.18 10.88 10.59
CA ASP A 89 -3.66 10.91 9.19
C ASP A 89 -4.20 9.55 8.77
N PHE A 90 -5.43 9.56 8.26
CA PHE A 90 -6.23 8.39 7.88
C PHE A 90 -6.82 8.48 6.45
N GLY A 91 -6.54 9.54 5.69
CA GLY A 91 -7.12 9.75 4.35
C GLY A 91 -8.56 10.28 4.37
N HIS A 92 -9.10 10.59 3.18
CA HIS A 92 -10.40 11.26 3.00
C HIS A 92 -11.32 10.60 1.96
N ASP A 93 -10.88 9.49 1.36
CA ASP A 93 -11.62 8.63 0.46
C ASP A 93 -11.01 7.22 0.45
N ASP A 94 -11.72 6.24 -0.14
CA ASP A 94 -11.30 4.83 -0.19
C ASP A 94 -9.87 4.65 -0.78
N TYR A 95 -9.45 5.49 -1.72
CA TYR A 95 -8.14 5.39 -2.38
C TYR A 95 -6.99 5.94 -1.51
N SER A 96 -7.16 7.14 -0.93
CA SER A 96 -6.15 7.78 -0.07
C SER A 96 -5.93 7.00 1.23
N THR A 97 -7.00 6.52 1.86
CA THR A 97 -6.91 5.67 3.05
C THR A 97 -6.21 4.33 2.75
N GLN A 98 -6.48 3.69 1.59
CA GLN A 98 -5.75 2.49 1.17
C GLN A 98 -4.25 2.74 0.95
N ALA A 99 -3.86 3.90 0.42
CA ALA A 99 -2.44 4.24 0.22
C ALA A 99 -1.68 4.41 1.55
N LEU A 100 -2.30 5.03 2.56
CA LEU A 100 -1.75 5.13 3.92
C LEU A 100 -1.60 3.76 4.59
N ALA A 101 -2.60 2.88 4.45
CA ALA A 101 -2.55 1.52 4.97
C ALA A 101 -1.39 0.66 4.38
N ARG A 102 -0.98 0.92 3.13
CA ARG A 102 0.19 0.27 2.51
C ARG A 102 1.51 0.76 3.11
N LYS A 103 1.67 2.05 3.39
CA LYS A 103 2.90 2.60 4.01
C LYS A 103 3.07 2.16 5.46
N HIS A 104 1.97 2.13 6.23
CA HIS A 104 1.98 1.67 7.63
C HIS A 104 2.37 0.19 7.78
N ARG A 105 2.24 -0.62 6.72
CA ARG A 105 2.70 -2.02 6.71
C ARG A 105 4.21 -2.14 6.94
N ALA A 106 5.02 -1.40 6.17
CA ALA A 106 6.47 -1.56 6.16
C ALA A 106 7.12 -1.26 7.53
N VAL A 107 6.58 -0.30 8.28
CA VAL A 107 7.08 0.09 9.62
C VAL A 107 6.87 -1.03 10.65
N LEU A 108 5.81 -1.84 10.51
CA LEU A 108 5.60 -3.02 11.37
C LEU A 108 6.68 -4.09 11.13
N ASP A 109 7.09 -4.28 9.87
CA ASP A 109 8.02 -5.33 9.46
C ASP A 109 9.49 -5.02 9.86
N GLU A 110 9.82 -3.77 10.20
CA GLU A 110 11.12 -3.38 10.79
C GLU A 110 11.15 -3.51 12.32
N LEU A 111 9.99 -3.34 12.98
CA LEU A 111 9.85 -3.42 14.43
C LEU A 111 10.01 -4.86 14.96
N GLU A 112 9.53 -5.84 14.21
CA GLU A 112 9.70 -7.28 14.49
C GLU A 112 11.19 -7.70 14.49
N LYS A 113 12.04 -7.06 13.67
CA LYS A 113 13.48 -7.42 13.52
C LYS A 113 14.30 -7.07 14.76
N HIS A 114 14.04 -5.92 15.39
CA HIS A 114 14.84 -5.43 16.52
C HIS A 114 14.49 -6.10 17.87
N ARG A 115 13.41 -6.89 17.89
CA ARG A 115 12.88 -7.64 19.04
C ARG A 115 13.91 -8.50 19.78
N ALA A 116 14.88 -9.06 19.06
CA ALA A 116 15.88 -9.97 19.64
C ALA A 116 16.94 -9.26 20.52
N ALA A 117 17.27 -8.00 20.22
CA ALA A 117 18.31 -7.26 20.95
C ALA A 117 17.82 -6.81 22.33
N VAL A 118 16.59 -6.29 22.41
CA VAL A 118 15.94 -5.87 23.67
C VAL A 118 15.96 -6.99 24.71
N LEU A 119 15.67 -8.23 24.28
CA LEU A 119 15.59 -9.41 25.14
C LEU A 119 16.96 -9.92 25.66
N ALA A 120 18.09 -9.41 25.14
CA ALA A 120 19.42 -9.89 25.50
C ALA A 120 20.01 -9.23 26.75
N LEU A 121 19.68 -7.95 27.00
CA LEU A 121 20.33 -7.06 27.97
C LEU A 121 20.41 -7.66 29.39
N ARG A 122 19.32 -8.28 29.87
CA ARG A 122 19.26 -8.92 31.20
C ARG A 122 20.31 -10.03 31.43
N LYS A 123 20.85 -10.63 30.36
CA LYS A 123 21.84 -11.72 30.43
C LYS A 123 23.27 -11.22 30.71
N GLN A 124 23.60 -10.00 30.29
CA GLN A 124 24.97 -9.46 30.40
C GLN A 124 25.24 -8.90 31.80
N LEU A 125 24.23 -8.29 32.43
CA LEU A 125 24.24 -7.78 33.82
C LEU A 125 24.80 -8.80 34.83
N ALA A 126 24.53 -10.09 34.62
CA ALA A 126 24.89 -11.18 35.53
C ALA A 126 26.41 -11.46 35.67
N ARG A 127 27.28 -10.76 34.95
CA ARG A 127 28.75 -11.00 34.94
C ARG A 127 29.57 -10.08 35.87
N LEU A 128 28.95 -9.08 36.47
CA LEU A 128 29.60 -8.04 37.29
C LEU A 128 29.98 -8.52 38.71
N ALA A 129 30.94 -7.84 39.35
CA ALA A 129 31.34 -8.11 40.74
C ALA A 129 30.17 -7.85 41.73
N PRO A 130 30.15 -8.45 42.94
CA PRO A 130 28.96 -8.46 43.79
C PRO A 130 28.40 -7.08 44.13
N ALA A 131 29.27 -6.12 44.48
CA ALA A 131 28.87 -4.74 44.79
C ALA A 131 28.38 -3.94 43.57
N GLN A 132 28.83 -4.30 42.36
CA GLN A 132 28.49 -3.59 41.12
C GLN A 132 27.20 -4.13 40.48
N ARG A 133 26.95 -5.44 40.57
CA ARG A 133 25.73 -6.09 40.06
C ARG A 133 24.45 -5.64 40.77
N GLN A 134 24.58 -5.18 42.00
CA GLN A 134 23.48 -4.75 42.87
C GLN A 134 23.22 -3.23 42.81
N ALA A 135 23.90 -2.50 41.93
CA ALA A 135 23.65 -1.08 41.70
C ALA A 135 22.28 -0.86 41.04
N VAL A 136 21.41 -0.12 41.72
CA VAL A 136 19.99 0.07 41.34
C VAL A 136 19.85 0.75 39.97
N GLU A 137 20.64 1.78 39.72
CA GLU A 137 20.66 2.58 38.47
C GLU A 137 20.89 1.69 37.23
N VAL A 138 21.74 0.67 37.36
CA VAL A 138 22.09 -0.26 36.28
C VAL A 138 20.95 -1.26 36.00
N GLN A 139 20.08 -1.54 36.98
CA GLN A 139 18.93 -2.41 36.81
C GLN A 139 17.70 -1.68 36.27
N ILE A 140 17.54 -0.39 36.59
CA ILE A 140 16.44 0.46 36.10
C ILE A 140 16.53 0.62 34.57
N ARG A 141 17.70 1.03 34.05
CA ARG A 141 17.89 1.32 32.61
C ARG A 141 17.45 0.19 31.69
N VAL A 142 17.71 -1.07 32.05
CA VAL A 142 17.31 -2.25 31.25
C VAL A 142 15.79 -2.39 31.16
N VAL A 143 15.06 -2.08 32.23
CA VAL A 143 13.59 -2.16 32.26
C VAL A 143 12.97 -1.03 31.42
N GLU A 144 13.59 0.16 31.41
CA GLU A 144 13.13 1.30 30.61
C GLU A 144 13.21 1.00 29.10
N VAL A 145 14.27 0.33 28.62
CA VAL A 145 14.37 -0.12 27.20
C VAL A 145 13.27 -1.14 26.85
N GLU A 146 13.04 -2.11 27.73
CA GLU A 146 12.01 -3.15 27.54
C GLU A 146 10.59 -2.56 27.50
N GLN A 147 10.32 -1.50 28.26
CA GLN A 147 9.04 -0.79 28.28
C GLN A 147 8.82 0.04 26.99
N LEU A 148 9.82 0.83 26.58
CA LEU A 148 9.74 1.65 25.37
C LEU A 148 9.46 0.82 24.10
N TYR A 149 10.04 -0.38 23.97
CA TYR A 149 9.74 -1.28 22.84
C TYR A 149 8.25 -1.70 22.82
N GLY A 150 7.65 -1.94 24.00
CA GLY A 150 6.24 -2.31 24.12
C GLY A 150 5.30 -1.20 23.67
N GLU A 151 5.54 0.03 24.11
CA GLU A 151 4.70 1.20 23.79
C GLU A 151 4.66 1.48 22.28
N VAL A 152 5.80 1.42 21.57
CA VAL A 152 5.84 1.59 20.11
C VAL A 152 5.01 0.51 19.39
N ALA A 153 5.11 -0.74 19.83
CA ALA A 153 4.41 -1.87 19.23
C ALA A 153 2.87 -1.76 19.37
N GLU A 154 2.38 -1.31 20.53
CA GLU A 154 0.93 -1.18 20.77
C GLU A 154 0.30 -0.07 19.92
N VAL A 155 0.93 1.11 19.83
CA VAL A 155 0.42 2.21 18.97
C VAL A 155 0.42 1.80 17.49
N ALA A 156 1.39 0.97 17.05
CA ALA A 156 1.47 0.48 15.68
C ALA A 156 0.33 -0.46 15.30
N VAL A 157 -0.23 -1.22 16.26
CA VAL A 157 -1.43 -2.04 16.04
C VAL A 157 -2.68 -1.15 15.95
N LEU A 158 -2.82 -0.16 16.84
CA LEU A 158 -3.99 0.74 16.86
C LEU A 158 -4.16 1.54 15.57
N ARG A 159 -3.08 2.15 15.04
CA ARG A 159 -3.16 2.90 13.77
C ARG A 159 -3.59 2.02 12.58
N ARG A 160 -3.16 0.76 12.56
CA ARG A 160 -3.58 -0.20 11.53
C ARG A 160 -5.08 -0.48 11.59
N GLN A 161 -5.66 -0.54 12.78
CA GLN A 161 -7.11 -0.74 12.98
C GLN A 161 -7.90 0.45 12.42
N TRP A 162 -7.56 1.68 12.81
CA TRP A 162 -8.28 2.89 12.40
C TRP A 162 -8.24 3.15 10.88
N LEU A 163 -7.13 2.81 10.21
CA LEU A 163 -7.03 2.84 8.75
C LEU A 163 -7.93 1.80 8.06
N GLN A 164 -8.33 0.72 8.74
CA GLN A 164 -9.28 -0.26 8.21
C GLN A 164 -10.74 0.14 8.50
N ASP A 165 -11.01 0.75 9.66
CA ASP A 165 -12.34 1.25 10.03
C ASP A 165 -12.81 2.39 9.09
N ALA A 166 -11.91 3.28 8.69
CA ALA A 166 -12.22 4.37 7.74
C ALA A 166 -12.72 3.86 6.37
N LEU A 167 -12.14 2.76 5.85
CA LEU A 167 -12.56 2.14 4.58
C LEU A 167 -13.96 1.54 4.65
N ALA A 168 -14.42 1.10 5.83
CA ALA A 168 -15.76 0.56 6.01
C ALA A 168 -16.85 1.65 5.88
N VAL A 169 -16.56 2.89 6.28
CA VAL A 169 -17.51 4.02 6.24
C VAL A 169 -17.88 4.39 4.79
N TYR A 170 -16.90 4.48 3.90
CA TYR A 170 -17.14 4.85 2.49
C TYR A 170 -18.00 3.83 1.73
N ARG A 171 -18.03 2.56 2.15
CA ARG A 171 -18.93 1.54 1.55
C ARG A 171 -20.40 1.73 1.89
N MET A 172 -20.77 2.23 3.07
CA MET A 172 -22.19 2.34 3.46
C MET A 172 -22.95 3.46 2.73
N PHE A 173 -22.29 4.54 2.30
CA PHE A 173 -22.96 5.64 1.61
C PHE A 173 -23.49 5.26 0.21
N ALA A 174 -23.01 4.15 -0.37
CA ALA A 174 -23.53 3.61 -1.62
C ALA A 174 -24.96 3.05 -1.49
N GLU A 175 -25.36 2.55 -0.31
CA GLU A 175 -26.65 1.86 -0.12
C GLU A 175 -27.82 2.83 0.10
N VAL A 176 -27.56 4.04 0.60
CA VAL A 176 -28.60 5.07 0.86
C VAL A 176 -29.28 5.55 -0.43
N HIS A 177 -28.56 5.55 -1.55
CA HIS A 177 -29.07 5.98 -2.86
C HIS A 177 -30.11 5.02 -3.46
N ALA A 178 -30.40 3.88 -2.82
CA ALA A 178 -31.46 2.96 -3.24
C ALA A 178 -32.89 3.40 -2.82
N CYS A 179 -33.03 4.42 -1.96
CA CYS A 179 -34.31 4.74 -1.31
C CYS A 179 -35.17 5.84 -1.98
N GLU A 180 -34.68 6.57 -2.98
CA GLU A 180 -35.42 7.73 -3.54
C GLU A 180 -36.54 7.37 -4.56
N GLY A 181 -36.66 6.10 -5.00
CA GLY A 181 -37.61 5.69 -6.04
C GLY A 181 -39.07 5.44 -5.57
N TRP A 182 -39.79 6.43 -4.99
CA TRP A 182 -41.02 6.14 -4.20
C TRP A 182 -42.22 7.21 -4.07
N LEU A 183 -42.53 8.26 -4.90
CA LEU A 183 -43.40 9.46 -4.49
C LEU A 183 -44.39 10.30 -5.49
N ASP A 184 -45.75 10.60 -5.28
CA ASP A 184 -46.77 11.45 -6.16
C ASP A 184 -48.21 12.00 -5.59
N ASP A 185 -49.10 12.93 -6.23
CA ASP A 185 -50.63 13.25 -5.92
C ASP A 185 -51.71 14.12 -6.85
N LYS A 186 -52.74 15.00 -6.39
CA LYS A 186 -54.13 15.43 -7.06
C LYS A 186 -54.74 16.95 -7.18
N GLU A 187 -56.07 17.25 -7.57
CA GLU A 187 -56.76 18.61 -7.99
C GLU A 187 -58.40 18.85 -7.99
N GLN A 188 -59.03 20.09 -8.24
CA GLN A 188 -60.43 20.58 -8.79
C GLN A 188 -61.76 21.22 -8.07
N TRP A 189 -62.58 22.14 -8.76
CA TRP A 189 -64.12 22.55 -8.74
C TRP A 189 -64.80 24.01 -8.46
N LEU A 190 -66.09 24.38 -8.92
CA LEU A 190 -66.83 25.75 -8.99
C LEU A 190 -68.46 25.91 -8.95
N GLN A 191 -69.18 27.11 -8.80
CA GLN A 191 -70.73 27.36 -8.75
C GLN A 191 -71.48 28.82 -8.94
N LYS A 192 -72.86 28.91 -9.19
CA LYS A 192 -74.06 29.89 -8.83
C LYS A 192 -74.66 31.17 -9.64
N VAL A 193 -75.88 31.78 -9.30
CA VAL A 193 -76.66 33.03 -9.85
C VAL A 193 -78.17 33.32 -9.33
N GLU A 194 -78.99 34.43 -9.66
CA GLU A 194 -80.48 34.79 -9.28
C GLU A 194 -81.15 36.22 -9.73
N GLU A 195 -82.51 36.56 -9.58
CA GLU A 195 -83.28 37.94 -9.40
C GLU A 195 -84.78 38.25 -10.01
N GLY A 196 -85.67 39.22 -9.49
CA GLY A 196 -86.87 39.96 -10.17
C GLY A 196 -88.20 40.55 -9.43
N GLU A 197 -88.98 41.62 -9.89
CA GLU A 197 -90.35 42.22 -9.37
C GLU A 197 -91.18 43.28 -10.28
N GLN A 198 -92.46 43.75 -9.98
CA GLN A 198 -93.08 45.18 -10.16
C GLN A 198 -94.64 45.64 -10.12
N LEU A 199 -95.43 45.82 -11.23
CA LEU A 199 -96.42 46.97 -11.56
C LEU A 199 -97.96 47.12 -11.07
N LEU A 200 -98.79 48.02 -11.71
CA LEU A 200 -100.21 48.56 -11.50
C LEU A 200 -100.43 49.57 -10.34
N ARG A 201 -99.34 50.16 -9.85
CA ARG A 201 -99.30 51.08 -8.70
C ARG A 201 -99.60 52.54 -9.07
N ASP A 202 -99.60 52.88 -10.36
CA ASP A 202 -99.40 54.26 -10.81
C ASP A 202 -100.62 55.19 -10.69
N LYS A 203 -101.84 54.82 -11.15
CA LYS A 203 -103.08 55.66 -11.05
C LYS A 203 -104.41 54.87 -10.98
N PRO A 204 -105.25 55.05 -9.93
CA PRO A 204 -106.45 54.20 -9.73
C PRO A 204 -107.84 54.91 -9.64
N GLU A 205 -107.95 56.24 -9.70
CA GLU A 205 -109.09 57.00 -9.11
C GLU A 205 -110.51 56.73 -9.65
N LEU A 206 -110.68 56.28 -10.91
CA LEU A 206 -111.97 56.36 -11.62
C LEU A 206 -112.54 54.98 -12.00
N ALA A 207 -113.23 54.34 -11.04
CA ALA A 207 -113.76 52.98 -11.18
C ALA A 207 -115.30 52.83 -11.04
N GLY A 208 -115.96 53.65 -10.20
CA GLY A 208 -117.30 53.36 -9.66
C GLY A 208 -118.47 53.33 -10.66
N PRO A 209 -118.97 54.48 -11.14
CA PRO A 209 -120.20 54.55 -11.96
C PRO A 209 -120.08 53.88 -13.35
N VAL A 210 -118.89 53.41 -13.72
CA VAL A 210 -118.65 52.58 -14.90
C VAL A 210 -119.27 51.17 -14.75
N GLN A 211 -119.53 50.70 -13.52
CA GLN A 211 -119.84 49.29 -13.24
C GLN A 211 -121.33 48.93 -13.30
N GLU A 212 -122.21 49.65 -12.60
CA GLU A 212 -123.59 49.17 -12.38
C GLU A 212 -124.47 49.16 -13.65
N GLN A 213 -124.41 50.21 -14.48
CA GLN A 213 -125.18 50.27 -15.73
C GLN A 213 -124.68 49.29 -16.81
N LEU A 214 -123.47 48.71 -16.64
CA LEU A 214 -123.00 47.60 -17.47
C LEU A 214 -123.62 46.25 -17.08
N ALA A 215 -124.42 46.14 -16.01
CA ALA A 215 -124.90 44.87 -15.47
C ALA A 215 -126.24 44.38 -16.07
N GLU A 216 -127.37 45.01 -15.76
CA GLU A 216 -128.72 44.47 -16.06
C GLU A 216 -128.96 44.27 -17.57
N LEU A 217 -128.40 45.16 -18.40
CA LEU A 217 -128.43 45.05 -19.87
C LEU A 217 -127.77 43.77 -20.41
N ARG A 218 -126.84 43.14 -19.66
CA ARG A 218 -126.24 41.86 -20.06
C ARG A 218 -127.16 40.66 -19.82
N GLN A 219 -128.26 40.81 -19.06
CA GLN A 219 -129.07 39.68 -18.60
C GLN A 219 -130.18 39.27 -19.57
N ARG A 220 -131.14 40.14 -19.90
CA ARG A 220 -132.29 39.75 -20.77
C ARG A 220 -131.90 39.37 -22.19
N TRP A 221 -130.73 39.82 -22.67
CA TRP A 221 -130.13 39.34 -23.92
C TRP A 221 -129.83 37.84 -23.88
N GLN A 222 -129.42 37.28 -22.73
CA GLN A 222 -129.01 35.87 -22.60
C GLN A 222 -130.16 34.88 -22.80
N GLU A 223 -131.39 35.24 -22.42
CA GLU A 223 -132.53 34.29 -22.41
C GLU A 223 -133.04 33.94 -23.81
N LEU A 224 -133.42 34.93 -24.64
CA LEU A 224 -133.93 34.66 -26.00
C LEU A 224 -132.82 34.12 -26.92
N GLU A 225 -131.59 34.57 -26.69
CA GLU A 225 -130.39 34.08 -27.35
C GLU A 225 -130.08 32.61 -26.98
N SER A 226 -130.57 32.09 -25.85
CA SER A 226 -130.31 30.70 -25.41
C SER A 226 -131.08 29.63 -26.20
N SER A 227 -132.38 29.81 -26.44
CA SER A 227 -133.26 28.75 -26.98
C SER A 227 -133.13 28.56 -28.49
N THR A 228 -132.91 29.65 -29.22
CA THR A 228 -132.57 29.62 -30.65
C THR A 228 -131.18 29.02 -30.86
N ARG A 229 -130.20 29.38 -30.02
CA ARG A 229 -128.91 28.68 -29.97
C ARG A 229 -129.06 27.20 -29.63
N ALA A 230 -129.99 26.78 -28.76
CA ALA A 230 -130.16 25.38 -28.40
C ALA A 230 -130.55 24.49 -29.60
N ARG A 231 -131.52 24.90 -30.43
CA ARG A 231 -131.86 24.14 -31.65
C ARG A 231 -130.77 24.19 -32.73
N ALA A 232 -130.05 25.30 -32.85
CA ALA A 232 -128.89 25.39 -33.74
C ALA A 232 -127.71 24.51 -33.28
N ARG A 233 -127.47 24.44 -31.97
CA ARG A 233 -126.47 23.58 -31.31
C ARG A 233 -126.67 22.11 -31.67
N HIS A 234 -127.86 21.55 -31.45
CA HIS A 234 -128.11 20.13 -31.71
C HIS A 234 -127.90 19.69 -33.17
N LEU A 235 -128.27 20.53 -34.15
CA LEU A 235 -128.09 20.19 -35.57
C LEU A 235 -126.62 20.37 -36.02
N LEU A 236 -125.90 21.31 -35.40
CA LEU A 236 -124.43 21.40 -35.50
C LEU A 236 -123.72 20.24 -34.78
N GLU A 237 -124.26 19.71 -33.67
CA GLU A 237 -123.67 18.62 -32.90
C GLU A 237 -123.73 17.30 -33.66
N ALA A 238 -124.88 16.96 -34.26
CA ALA A 238 -125.01 15.78 -35.13
C ALA A 238 -124.04 15.85 -36.34
N THR A 239 -124.00 16.99 -37.05
CA THR A 239 -123.08 17.18 -38.20
C THR A 239 -121.61 17.42 -37.81
N LYS A 240 -121.28 17.50 -36.50
CA LYS A 240 -119.91 17.39 -35.98
C LYS A 240 -119.57 15.94 -35.64
N ALA A 241 -120.46 15.22 -34.96
CA ALA A 241 -120.26 13.82 -34.58
C ALA A 241 -119.95 12.93 -35.80
N GLU A 242 -120.68 13.09 -36.90
CA GLU A 242 -120.45 12.30 -38.11
C GLU A 242 -119.15 12.67 -38.84
N ARG A 243 -118.73 13.94 -38.81
CA ARG A 243 -117.41 14.37 -39.32
C ARG A 243 -116.26 13.81 -38.48
N LEU A 244 -116.37 13.82 -37.15
CA LEU A 244 -115.39 13.17 -36.27
C LEU A 244 -115.33 11.65 -36.54
N ALA A 245 -116.46 11.00 -36.77
CA ALA A 245 -116.52 9.57 -37.10
C ALA A 245 -115.85 9.23 -38.46
N GLN A 246 -115.80 10.19 -39.39
CA GLN A 246 -115.03 10.08 -40.65
C GLN A 246 -113.53 10.26 -40.38
N SER A 247 -113.12 11.32 -39.67
CA SER A 247 -111.71 11.56 -39.32
C SER A 247 -111.08 10.39 -38.56
N TYR A 248 -111.79 9.80 -37.59
CA TYR A 248 -111.32 8.58 -36.90
C TYR A 248 -111.15 7.38 -37.85
N ALA A 249 -112.00 7.23 -38.89
CA ALA A 249 -111.86 6.14 -39.86
C ALA A 249 -110.66 6.34 -40.81
N GLU A 250 -110.39 7.59 -41.21
CA GLU A 250 -109.20 7.96 -41.98
C GLU A 250 -107.90 7.79 -41.18
N LEU A 251 -107.96 8.03 -39.87
CA LEU A 251 -106.87 7.80 -38.93
C LEU A 251 -106.64 6.29 -38.72
N ASP A 252 -107.71 5.49 -38.56
CA ASP A 252 -107.58 4.03 -38.45
C ASP A 252 -107.01 3.39 -39.73
N GLN A 253 -107.41 3.87 -40.91
CA GLN A 253 -106.81 3.45 -42.19
C GLN A 253 -105.35 3.89 -42.37
N ARG A 254 -104.88 4.92 -41.66
CA ARG A 254 -103.45 5.27 -41.59
C ARG A 254 -102.70 4.33 -40.66
N LEU A 255 -103.24 4.07 -39.47
CA LEU A 255 -102.66 3.14 -38.49
C LEU A 255 -102.55 1.71 -39.05
N LEU A 256 -103.59 1.18 -39.71
CA LEU A 256 -103.58 -0.15 -40.34
C LEU A 256 -102.47 -0.28 -41.41
N ARG A 257 -102.24 0.76 -42.22
CA ARG A 257 -101.15 0.77 -43.22
C ARG A 257 -99.75 0.88 -42.61
N LEU A 258 -99.63 1.39 -41.39
CA LEU A 258 -98.38 1.40 -40.63
C LEU A 258 -98.18 0.06 -39.90
N GLU A 259 -99.25 -0.54 -39.37
CA GLU A 259 -99.26 -1.87 -38.76
C GLU A 259 -98.75 -2.97 -39.72
N ASP A 260 -99.22 -2.94 -40.97
CA ASP A 260 -98.75 -3.84 -42.04
C ASP A 260 -97.25 -3.65 -42.37
N GLN A 261 -96.79 -2.40 -42.47
CA GLN A 261 -95.36 -2.08 -42.69
C GLN A 261 -94.44 -2.46 -41.52
N LEU A 262 -95.00 -2.70 -40.32
CA LEU A 262 -94.20 -3.13 -39.17
C LEU A 262 -93.88 -4.63 -39.19
N GLN A 263 -94.74 -5.49 -39.76
CA GLN A 263 -94.53 -6.95 -39.74
C GLN A 263 -93.42 -7.44 -40.69
N ALA A 264 -93.10 -6.67 -41.73
CA ALA A 264 -92.37 -7.18 -42.91
C ALA A 264 -90.83 -7.02 -42.88
N VAL A 265 -90.19 -6.67 -41.76
CA VAL A 265 -88.76 -6.24 -41.75
C VAL A 265 -87.92 -6.94 -40.68
N ARG A 266 -86.91 -7.70 -41.13
CA ARG A 266 -85.75 -8.11 -40.32
C ARG A 266 -84.65 -7.05 -40.37
N ALA A 267 -83.66 -7.14 -39.49
CA ALA A 267 -82.48 -6.26 -39.53
C ALA A 267 -81.82 -6.25 -40.92
N GLY A 268 -81.29 -5.10 -41.33
CA GLY A 268 -80.51 -4.94 -42.55
C GLY A 268 -79.17 -5.70 -42.49
N PRO A 269 -78.56 -6.03 -43.64
CA PRO A 269 -77.31 -6.79 -43.69
C PRO A 269 -76.06 -5.97 -43.33
N ASP A 270 -76.15 -4.64 -43.33
CA ASP A 270 -75.02 -3.72 -43.19
C ASP A 270 -75.40 -2.46 -42.39
N LEU A 271 -74.37 -1.75 -41.91
CA LEU A 271 -74.52 -0.52 -41.13
C LEU A 271 -75.32 0.57 -41.86
N ALA A 272 -75.21 0.65 -43.19
CA ALA A 272 -75.93 1.64 -43.99
C ALA A 272 -77.43 1.30 -44.07
N SER A 273 -77.81 0.04 -44.35
CA SER A 273 -79.22 -0.37 -44.32
C SER A 273 -79.82 -0.25 -42.92
N VAL A 274 -79.11 -0.66 -41.86
CA VAL A 274 -79.63 -0.54 -40.48
C VAL A 274 -79.80 0.92 -40.08
N SER A 275 -78.86 1.81 -40.45
CA SER A 275 -79.00 3.26 -40.22
C SER A 275 -80.15 3.88 -41.02
N HIS A 276 -80.38 3.42 -42.25
CA HIS A 276 -81.53 3.82 -43.06
C HIS A 276 -82.86 3.30 -42.46
N GLN A 277 -82.88 2.05 -41.98
CA GLN A 277 -84.02 1.46 -41.29
C GLN A 277 -84.35 2.18 -39.98
N LEU A 278 -83.33 2.61 -39.20
CA LEU A 278 -83.50 3.45 -38.01
C LEU A 278 -84.09 4.83 -38.36
N LYS A 279 -83.59 5.49 -39.41
CA LYS A 279 -84.14 6.77 -39.88
C LYS A 279 -85.58 6.64 -40.38
N LYS A 280 -85.91 5.52 -41.05
CA LYS A 280 -87.29 5.19 -41.45
C LYS A 280 -88.18 4.91 -40.23
N LEU A 281 -87.67 4.21 -39.22
CA LEU A 281 -88.39 3.95 -37.97
C LEU A 281 -88.66 5.25 -37.21
N GLN A 282 -87.68 6.14 -37.08
CA GLN A 282 -87.85 7.46 -36.44
C GLN A 282 -88.95 8.29 -37.13
N SER A 283 -89.04 8.22 -38.46
CA SER A 283 -90.12 8.86 -39.22
C SER A 283 -91.49 8.18 -39.05
N MET A 284 -91.54 6.91 -38.64
CA MET A 284 -92.78 6.20 -38.30
C MET A 284 -93.19 6.49 -36.85
N GLU A 285 -92.22 6.59 -35.94
CA GLU A 285 -92.43 7.00 -34.55
C GLU A 285 -92.99 8.43 -34.49
N SER A 286 -92.41 9.39 -35.23
CA SER A 286 -92.96 10.76 -35.30
C SER A 286 -94.36 10.82 -35.91
N GLN A 287 -94.65 10.01 -36.94
CA GLN A 287 -95.99 9.90 -37.53
C GLN A 287 -97.02 9.32 -36.55
N VAL A 288 -96.63 8.34 -35.72
CA VAL A 288 -97.52 7.80 -34.67
C VAL A 288 -97.69 8.79 -33.51
N GLU A 289 -96.68 9.58 -33.16
CA GLU A 289 -96.83 10.70 -32.22
C GLU A 289 -97.75 11.80 -32.75
N GLU A 290 -97.64 12.15 -34.04
CA GLU A 290 -98.53 13.10 -34.73
C GLU A 290 -99.96 12.57 -34.76
N TRP A 291 -100.19 11.33 -35.18
CA TRP A 291 -101.53 10.73 -35.19
C TRP A 291 -102.07 10.46 -33.77
N SER A 292 -101.21 10.33 -32.75
CA SER A 292 -101.63 10.28 -31.35
C SER A 292 -102.04 11.65 -30.81
N LYS A 293 -101.41 12.74 -31.27
CA LYS A 293 -101.86 14.12 -30.99
C LYS A 293 -103.18 14.39 -31.70
N GLU A 294 -103.29 14.03 -32.98
CA GLU A 294 -104.53 14.13 -33.77
C GLU A 294 -105.68 13.32 -33.13
N ALA A 295 -105.44 12.09 -32.70
CA ALA A 295 -106.43 11.28 -31.98
C ALA A 295 -106.81 11.90 -30.62
N GLY A 296 -105.86 12.54 -29.92
CA GLY A 296 -106.11 13.30 -28.69
C GLY A 296 -106.95 14.56 -28.91
N GLU A 297 -106.70 15.28 -30.01
CA GLU A 297 -107.48 16.45 -30.43
C GLU A 297 -108.90 16.05 -30.87
N LEU A 298 -109.04 14.97 -31.65
CA LEU A 298 -110.33 14.37 -32.00
C LEU A 298 -111.07 13.84 -30.75
N GLN A 299 -110.34 13.37 -29.73
CA GLN A 299 -110.91 12.93 -28.45
C GLN A 299 -111.39 14.13 -27.62
N ALA A 300 -110.67 15.23 -27.58
CA ALA A 300 -111.12 16.47 -26.95
C ALA A 300 -112.37 17.02 -27.67
N GLN A 301 -112.39 16.98 -29.00
CA GLN A 301 -113.55 17.39 -29.81
C GLN A 301 -114.77 16.47 -29.62
N ALA A 302 -114.57 15.16 -29.47
CA ALA A 302 -115.64 14.21 -29.17
C ALA A 302 -116.16 14.34 -27.72
N ALA A 303 -115.27 14.59 -26.76
CA ALA A 303 -115.63 14.82 -25.36
C ALA A 303 -116.45 16.12 -25.18
N ALA A 304 -116.23 17.13 -26.03
CA ALA A 304 -116.97 18.38 -26.04
C ALA A 304 -118.41 18.30 -26.62
N LEU A 305 -118.86 17.14 -27.11
CA LEU A 305 -120.25 16.92 -27.51
C LEU A 305 -121.16 16.64 -26.30
N PRO A 306 -122.46 17.01 -26.32
CA PRO A 306 -123.42 16.63 -25.27
C PRO A 306 -123.69 15.11 -25.20
N HIS A 307 -124.15 14.64 -24.04
CA HIS A 307 -124.35 13.20 -23.77
C HIS A 307 -125.47 12.57 -24.62
N GLU A 308 -126.46 13.37 -25.03
CA GLU A 308 -127.66 12.92 -25.78
C GLU A 308 -127.49 13.04 -27.32
N ALA A 309 -126.28 13.33 -27.82
CA ALA A 309 -126.02 13.51 -29.23
C ALA A 309 -126.11 12.18 -30.03
N ALA A 310 -126.97 12.15 -31.05
CA ALA A 310 -127.12 10.99 -31.93
C ALA A 310 -125.79 10.61 -32.62
N GLY A 311 -125.50 9.31 -32.68
CA GLY A 311 -124.27 8.75 -33.28
C GLY A 311 -123.05 8.66 -32.33
N ARG A 312 -123.16 9.12 -31.08
CA ARG A 312 -122.06 9.11 -30.09
C ARG A 312 -121.49 7.72 -29.79
N GLU A 313 -122.32 6.68 -29.82
CA GLU A 313 -121.89 5.30 -29.50
C GLU A 313 -120.93 4.74 -30.58
N ALA A 314 -121.32 4.80 -31.86
CA ALA A 314 -120.46 4.38 -32.97
C ALA A 314 -119.19 5.25 -33.11
N LEU A 315 -119.25 6.52 -32.69
CA LEU A 315 -118.07 7.38 -32.56
C LEU A 315 -117.13 6.87 -31.44
N SER A 316 -117.67 6.46 -30.30
CA SER A 316 -116.92 5.92 -29.17
C SER A 316 -116.28 4.55 -29.47
N GLU A 317 -116.97 3.69 -30.21
CA GLU A 317 -116.40 2.43 -30.71
C GLU A 317 -115.17 2.67 -31.61
N ARG A 318 -115.28 3.60 -32.57
CA ARG A 318 -114.16 3.97 -33.46
C ARG A 318 -113.02 4.64 -32.70
N GLN A 319 -113.32 5.52 -31.74
CA GLN A 319 -112.34 6.12 -30.85
C GLN A 319 -111.59 5.06 -30.04
N SER A 320 -112.30 4.05 -29.50
CA SER A 320 -111.71 2.93 -28.76
C SER A 320 -110.84 2.04 -29.65
N ALA A 321 -111.28 1.74 -30.88
CA ALA A 321 -110.50 0.98 -31.86
C ALA A 321 -109.20 1.70 -32.25
N VAL A 322 -109.27 3.01 -32.54
CA VAL A 322 -108.10 3.85 -32.84
C VAL A 322 -107.15 3.94 -31.64
N GLY A 323 -107.67 4.25 -30.45
CA GLY A 323 -106.85 4.38 -29.24
C GLY A 323 -106.14 3.09 -28.85
N SER A 324 -106.86 1.95 -28.88
CA SER A 324 -106.27 0.63 -28.62
C SER A 324 -105.26 0.21 -29.70
N ARG A 325 -105.48 0.55 -30.97
CA ARG A 325 -104.51 0.33 -32.05
C ARG A 325 -103.24 1.18 -31.88
N ILE A 326 -103.36 2.46 -31.51
CA ILE A 326 -102.20 3.32 -31.19
C ILE A 326 -101.37 2.70 -30.04
N VAL A 327 -102.02 2.34 -28.92
CA VAL A 327 -101.33 1.72 -27.78
C VAL A 327 -100.64 0.40 -28.16
N ARG A 328 -101.30 -0.44 -28.96
CA ARG A 328 -100.76 -1.70 -29.50
C ARG A 328 -99.55 -1.51 -30.42
N LEU A 329 -99.43 -0.38 -31.12
CA LEU A 329 -98.32 -0.09 -32.03
C LEU A 329 -97.06 0.42 -31.32
N ILE A 330 -97.19 1.00 -30.12
CA ILE A 330 -96.07 1.60 -29.38
C ILE A 330 -94.99 0.57 -29.00
N GLU A 331 -95.35 -0.60 -28.47
CA GLU A 331 -94.34 -1.57 -28.03
C GLU A 331 -93.62 -2.29 -29.19
N PRO A 332 -94.29 -2.70 -30.30
CA PRO A 332 -93.61 -3.14 -31.51
C PRO A 332 -92.64 -2.10 -32.11
N LEU A 333 -92.97 -0.80 -32.07
CA LEU A 333 -92.05 0.26 -32.47
C LEU A 333 -90.82 0.32 -31.56
N LYS A 334 -91.01 0.37 -30.23
CA LYS A 334 -89.92 0.37 -29.25
C LYS A 334 -89.03 -0.87 -29.34
N GLU A 335 -89.62 -2.06 -29.50
CA GLU A 335 -88.87 -3.31 -29.60
C GLU A 335 -88.05 -3.34 -30.90
N ARG A 336 -88.65 -2.91 -32.02
CA ARG A 336 -87.92 -2.73 -33.28
C ARG A 336 -86.81 -1.68 -33.17
N ARG A 337 -86.99 -0.62 -32.37
CA ARG A 337 -85.94 0.36 -32.04
C ARG A 337 -84.81 -0.25 -31.22
N ARG A 338 -85.12 -1.06 -30.19
CA ARG A 338 -84.12 -1.83 -29.41
C ARG A 338 -83.30 -2.73 -30.32
N VAL A 339 -83.96 -3.55 -31.16
CA VAL A 339 -83.31 -4.50 -32.08
C VAL A 339 -82.44 -3.80 -33.12
N LEU A 340 -82.94 -2.73 -33.76
CA LEU A 340 -82.15 -2.00 -34.77
C LEU A 340 -81.00 -1.19 -34.17
N LEU A 341 -81.12 -0.67 -32.95
CA LEU A 341 -79.99 -0.05 -32.25
C LEU A 341 -78.94 -1.10 -31.87
N ALA A 342 -79.34 -2.25 -31.32
CA ALA A 342 -78.42 -3.34 -31.01
C ALA A 342 -77.69 -3.86 -32.26
N SER A 343 -78.41 -4.05 -33.38
CA SER A 343 -77.82 -4.40 -34.68
C SER A 343 -76.86 -3.33 -35.20
N LYS A 344 -77.19 -2.04 -35.07
CA LYS A 344 -76.28 -0.93 -35.42
C LYS A 344 -74.98 -0.99 -34.62
N GLU A 345 -75.05 -1.14 -33.30
CA GLU A 345 -73.84 -1.24 -32.47
C GLU A 345 -73.00 -2.48 -32.82
N VAL A 346 -73.64 -3.63 -33.12
CA VAL A 346 -72.95 -4.84 -33.60
C VAL A 346 -72.22 -4.59 -34.92
N HIS A 347 -72.84 -3.89 -35.89
CA HIS A 347 -72.16 -3.57 -37.16
C HIS A 347 -71.05 -2.51 -36.98
N GLN A 348 -71.22 -1.52 -36.11
CA GLN A 348 -70.17 -0.55 -35.82
C GLN A 348 -68.97 -1.20 -35.13
N VAL A 349 -69.21 -2.04 -34.13
CA VAL A 349 -68.15 -2.80 -33.46
C VAL A 349 -67.52 -3.83 -34.42
N SER A 350 -68.26 -4.38 -35.38
CA SER A 350 -67.66 -5.24 -36.42
C SER A 350 -66.68 -4.47 -37.32
N HIS A 351 -67.00 -3.22 -37.68
CA HIS A 351 -66.10 -2.34 -38.43
C HIS A 351 -64.90 -1.89 -37.59
N ASP A 352 -65.12 -1.47 -36.33
CA ASP A 352 -64.02 -1.18 -35.38
C ASP A 352 -63.08 -2.40 -35.26
N LEU A 353 -63.63 -3.61 -35.14
CA LEU A 353 -62.85 -4.86 -35.06
C LEU A 353 -62.07 -5.18 -36.34
N GLU A 354 -62.61 -4.86 -37.52
CA GLU A 354 -61.92 -5.10 -38.80
C GLU A 354 -60.79 -4.10 -39.05
N ASP A 355 -60.98 -2.83 -38.68
CA ASP A 355 -59.97 -1.77 -38.80
C ASP A 355 -58.77 -2.00 -37.86
N GLU A 356 -59.01 -2.27 -36.57
CA GLU A 356 -57.92 -2.59 -35.63
C GLU A 356 -57.23 -3.92 -36.00
N LEU A 357 -57.96 -4.88 -36.58
CA LEU A 357 -57.40 -6.15 -37.06
C LEU A 357 -56.54 -5.98 -38.33
N LEU A 358 -56.84 -5.00 -39.17
CA LEU A 358 -55.96 -4.59 -40.28
C LEU A 358 -54.68 -3.96 -39.73
N TRP A 359 -54.79 -3.02 -38.78
CA TRP A 359 -53.64 -2.36 -38.17
C TRP A 359 -52.69 -3.35 -37.48
N VAL A 360 -53.22 -4.34 -36.75
CA VAL A 360 -52.43 -5.44 -36.16
C VAL A 360 -51.74 -6.28 -37.24
N GLN A 361 -52.41 -6.58 -38.36
CA GLN A 361 -51.83 -7.34 -39.48
C GLN A 361 -50.70 -6.58 -40.18
N ASP A 362 -50.82 -5.26 -40.36
CA ASP A 362 -49.75 -4.42 -40.94
C ASP A 362 -48.50 -4.38 -40.06
N ARG A 363 -48.66 -4.49 -38.72
CA ARG A 363 -47.55 -4.44 -37.75
C ARG A 363 -46.92 -5.80 -37.45
N LEU A 364 -47.65 -6.90 -37.61
CA LEU A 364 -47.16 -8.26 -37.33
C LEU A 364 -45.89 -8.66 -38.13
N PRO A 365 -45.70 -8.30 -39.41
CA PRO A 365 -44.45 -8.51 -40.14
C PRO A 365 -43.23 -7.88 -39.45
N LEU A 366 -43.37 -6.66 -38.91
CA LEU A 366 -42.27 -5.93 -38.27
C LEU A 366 -41.80 -6.60 -36.95
N ALA A 367 -42.71 -7.27 -36.26
CA ALA A 367 -42.43 -8.07 -35.07
C ALA A 367 -41.86 -9.46 -35.41
N THR A 368 -42.24 -10.05 -36.54
CA THR A 368 -41.87 -11.43 -36.93
C THR A 368 -40.62 -11.55 -37.81
N LEU A 369 -40.01 -10.43 -38.21
CA LEU A 369 -38.67 -10.41 -38.81
C LEU A 369 -37.66 -11.15 -37.91
N GLN A 370 -36.87 -12.06 -38.50
CA GLN A 370 -35.79 -12.77 -37.81
C GLN A 370 -34.42 -12.09 -37.94
N ASP A 371 -34.25 -11.25 -38.97
CA ASP A 371 -33.02 -10.48 -39.20
C ASP A 371 -32.75 -9.51 -38.03
N HIS A 372 -31.52 -9.57 -37.52
CA HIS A 372 -31.00 -8.74 -36.43
C HIS A 372 -29.81 -7.89 -36.88
N GLY A 373 -29.32 -8.01 -38.12
CA GLY A 373 -28.10 -7.38 -38.58
C GLY A 373 -26.85 -8.24 -38.36
N SER A 374 -25.73 -7.80 -38.96
CA SER A 374 -24.43 -8.50 -38.96
C SER A 374 -23.27 -7.61 -38.51
N ASN A 375 -23.59 -6.56 -37.75
CA ASN A 375 -22.64 -5.75 -36.99
C ASN A 375 -23.38 -5.01 -35.86
N LEU A 376 -22.66 -4.64 -34.80
CA LEU A 376 -23.17 -3.86 -33.67
C LEU A 376 -24.06 -2.65 -34.07
N GLN A 377 -23.68 -1.90 -35.12
CA GLN A 377 -24.44 -0.73 -35.58
C GLN A 377 -25.81 -1.10 -36.17
N THR A 378 -25.90 -2.19 -36.94
CA THR A 378 -27.17 -2.66 -37.52
C THR A 378 -28.07 -3.26 -36.44
N VAL A 379 -27.54 -4.02 -35.47
CA VAL A 379 -28.31 -4.48 -34.31
C VAL A 379 -28.91 -3.29 -33.55
N GLN A 380 -28.11 -2.27 -33.21
CA GLN A 380 -28.60 -1.06 -32.54
C GLN A 380 -29.72 -0.35 -33.32
N GLN A 381 -29.66 -0.34 -34.66
CA GLN A 381 -30.74 0.21 -35.49
C GLN A 381 -32.01 -0.65 -35.43
N PHE A 382 -31.89 -1.98 -35.45
CA PHE A 382 -33.04 -2.87 -35.33
C PHE A 382 -33.66 -2.87 -33.92
N MET A 383 -32.85 -2.75 -32.86
CA MET A 383 -33.32 -2.49 -31.49
C MET A 383 -34.15 -1.21 -31.44
N LYS A 384 -33.65 -0.09 -31.99
CA LYS A 384 -34.39 1.19 -32.03
C LYS A 384 -35.70 1.08 -32.81
N LYS A 385 -35.74 0.31 -33.91
CA LYS A 385 -36.96 0.02 -34.68
C LYS A 385 -37.97 -0.84 -33.87
N ASN A 386 -37.52 -1.89 -33.19
CA ASN A 386 -38.39 -2.71 -32.33
C ASN A 386 -38.91 -1.92 -31.12
N GLN A 387 -38.07 -1.08 -30.48
CA GLN A 387 -38.50 -0.18 -29.41
C GLN A 387 -39.55 0.83 -29.88
N ALA A 388 -39.42 1.38 -31.10
CA ALA A 388 -40.45 2.25 -31.68
C ALA A 388 -41.78 1.49 -31.88
N LEU A 389 -41.74 0.29 -32.46
CA LEU A 389 -42.91 -0.59 -32.59
C LEU A 389 -43.54 -0.88 -31.21
N ARG A 390 -42.76 -1.27 -30.20
CA ARG A 390 -43.26 -1.55 -28.84
C ARG A 390 -43.92 -0.32 -28.19
N ARG A 391 -43.48 0.91 -28.52
CA ARG A 391 -44.17 2.15 -28.11
C ARG A 391 -45.49 2.34 -28.87
N GLU A 392 -45.54 2.09 -30.18
CA GLU A 392 -46.82 2.05 -30.93
C GLU A 392 -47.81 1.05 -30.30
N LEU A 393 -47.34 -0.14 -29.88
CA LEU A 393 -48.17 -1.12 -29.18
C LEU A 393 -48.72 -0.60 -27.84
N GLN A 394 -47.91 0.12 -27.03
CA GLN A 394 -48.43 0.68 -25.77
C GLN A 394 -49.50 1.77 -26.02
N VAL A 395 -49.36 2.57 -27.08
CA VAL A 395 -50.30 3.64 -27.42
C VAL A 395 -51.62 3.11 -28.00
N HIS A 396 -51.59 2.06 -28.84
CA HIS A 396 -52.81 1.44 -29.38
C HIS A 396 -53.51 0.48 -28.40
N ARG A 397 -52.82 -0.02 -27.37
CA ARG A 397 -53.41 -0.95 -26.37
C ARG A 397 -54.80 -0.54 -25.86
N PRO A 398 -55.03 0.66 -25.28
CA PRO A 398 -56.33 1.01 -24.70
C PRO A 398 -57.47 1.03 -25.73
N ARG A 399 -57.17 1.33 -27.00
CA ARG A 399 -58.15 1.32 -28.09
C ARG A 399 -58.53 -0.10 -28.49
N ILE A 400 -57.56 -1.01 -28.61
CA ILE A 400 -57.83 -2.42 -28.89
C ILE A 400 -58.62 -3.06 -27.73
N GLU A 401 -58.28 -2.72 -26.48
CA GLU A 401 -59.02 -3.18 -25.29
C GLU A 401 -60.46 -2.63 -25.24
N GLU A 402 -60.67 -1.36 -25.56
CA GLU A 402 -62.00 -0.72 -25.69
C GLU A 402 -62.88 -1.42 -26.72
N VAL A 403 -62.37 -1.64 -27.93
CA VAL A 403 -63.10 -2.31 -29.02
C VAL A 403 -63.38 -3.77 -28.71
N LEU A 404 -62.41 -4.50 -28.15
CA LEU A 404 -62.59 -5.88 -27.70
C LEU A 404 -63.71 -5.95 -26.65
N GLU A 405 -63.67 -5.14 -25.60
CA GLU A 405 -64.69 -5.20 -24.52
C GLU A 405 -66.07 -4.74 -24.97
N ARG A 406 -66.18 -3.72 -25.84
CA ARG A 406 -67.45 -3.41 -26.51
C ARG A 406 -68.01 -4.63 -27.25
N ALA A 407 -67.19 -5.36 -28.01
CA ALA A 407 -67.59 -6.61 -28.66
C ALA A 407 -67.97 -7.72 -27.67
N GLY A 408 -67.36 -7.73 -26.48
CA GLY A 408 -67.69 -8.66 -25.40
C GLY A 408 -69.10 -8.44 -24.85
N THR A 409 -69.48 -7.19 -24.58
CA THR A 409 -70.83 -6.86 -24.09
C THR A 409 -71.92 -7.23 -25.10
N LEU A 410 -71.65 -7.08 -26.41
CA LEU A 410 -72.59 -7.40 -27.48
C LEU A 410 -72.72 -8.91 -27.75
N ALA A 411 -71.77 -9.74 -27.31
CA ALA A 411 -71.82 -11.20 -27.50
C ALA A 411 -72.95 -11.90 -26.71
N ALA A 412 -73.64 -11.19 -25.80
CA ALA A 412 -74.87 -11.66 -25.16
C ALA A 412 -76.09 -11.67 -26.11
N LEU A 413 -76.02 -10.96 -27.24
CA LEU A 413 -77.07 -10.90 -28.24
C LEU A 413 -77.05 -12.17 -29.11
N LYS A 414 -78.17 -12.91 -29.13
CA LYS A 414 -78.31 -14.13 -29.95
C LYS A 414 -78.70 -13.79 -31.39
N SER A 415 -77.78 -13.16 -32.13
CA SER A 415 -77.94 -12.85 -33.55
C SER A 415 -76.73 -13.35 -34.37
N PRO A 416 -76.91 -13.73 -35.65
CA PRO A 416 -75.80 -14.24 -36.47
C PRO A 416 -74.74 -13.17 -36.77
N GLU A 417 -75.12 -11.89 -36.73
CA GLU A 417 -74.20 -10.75 -36.82
C GLU A 417 -73.35 -10.63 -35.54
N ALA A 418 -73.96 -10.81 -34.36
CA ALA A 418 -73.23 -10.82 -33.08
C ALA A 418 -72.29 -12.04 -32.97
N GLU A 419 -72.67 -13.20 -33.50
CA GLU A 419 -71.76 -14.34 -33.63
C GLU A 419 -70.59 -14.06 -34.60
N ALA A 420 -70.82 -13.28 -35.66
CA ALA A 420 -69.76 -12.86 -36.58
C ALA A 420 -68.79 -11.86 -35.91
N ALA A 421 -69.31 -10.87 -35.19
CA ALA A 421 -68.54 -9.97 -34.34
C ALA A 421 -67.75 -10.74 -33.27
N GLY A 422 -68.33 -11.78 -32.68
CA GLY A 422 -67.64 -12.68 -31.73
C GLY A 422 -66.44 -13.40 -32.35
N ARG A 423 -66.58 -13.90 -33.58
CA ARG A 423 -65.46 -14.49 -34.35
C ARG A 423 -64.38 -13.45 -34.69
N LEU A 424 -64.76 -12.20 -34.98
CA LEU A 424 -63.83 -11.09 -35.18
C LEU A 424 -63.10 -10.70 -33.88
N ARG A 425 -63.79 -10.58 -32.73
CA ARG A 425 -63.19 -10.37 -31.39
C ARG A 425 -62.13 -11.43 -31.09
N GLN A 426 -62.44 -12.71 -31.35
CA GLN A 426 -61.49 -13.81 -31.15
C GLN A 426 -60.25 -13.69 -32.05
N ARG A 427 -60.43 -13.33 -33.34
CA ARG A 427 -59.31 -13.13 -34.28
C ARG A 427 -58.43 -11.94 -33.89
N LEU A 428 -59.03 -10.79 -33.52
CA LEU A 428 -58.29 -9.62 -33.06
C LEU A 428 -57.53 -9.91 -31.76
N ALA A 429 -58.18 -10.52 -30.76
CA ALA A 429 -57.52 -10.86 -29.49
C ALA A 429 -56.32 -11.81 -29.69
N ALA A 430 -56.46 -12.82 -30.55
CA ALA A 430 -55.37 -13.75 -30.87
C ALA A 430 -54.22 -13.06 -31.63
N ALA A 431 -54.54 -12.26 -32.65
CA ALA A 431 -53.53 -11.53 -33.42
C ALA A 431 -52.81 -10.45 -32.59
N TRP A 432 -53.52 -9.81 -31.66
CA TRP A 432 -52.97 -8.82 -30.74
C TRP A 432 -52.01 -9.44 -29.73
N ALA A 433 -52.40 -10.56 -29.11
CA ALA A 433 -51.53 -11.32 -28.22
C ALA A 433 -50.29 -11.83 -28.96
N GLN A 434 -50.44 -12.33 -30.21
CA GLN A 434 -49.32 -12.72 -31.06
C GLN A 434 -48.40 -11.54 -31.39
N LEU A 435 -48.94 -10.36 -31.73
CA LEU A 435 -48.13 -9.17 -32.02
C LEU A 435 -47.30 -8.72 -30.80
N GLN A 436 -47.89 -8.73 -29.60
CA GLN A 436 -47.16 -8.46 -28.36
C GLN A 436 -46.07 -9.51 -28.12
N GLU A 437 -46.40 -10.79 -28.13
CA GLU A 437 -45.47 -11.90 -27.87
C GLU A 437 -44.29 -11.91 -28.87
N GLN A 438 -44.54 -11.69 -30.16
CA GLN A 438 -43.50 -11.63 -31.19
C GLN A 438 -42.63 -10.38 -31.05
N ALA A 439 -43.21 -9.22 -30.69
CA ALA A 439 -42.43 -7.99 -30.47
C ALA A 439 -41.48 -8.14 -29.26
N GLU A 440 -41.89 -8.86 -28.21
CA GLU A 440 -41.06 -9.12 -27.04
C GLU A 440 -40.01 -10.22 -27.27
N ARG A 441 -40.35 -11.32 -27.95
CA ARG A 441 -39.35 -12.30 -28.43
C ARG A 441 -38.29 -11.66 -29.32
N ARG A 442 -38.71 -10.76 -30.22
CA ARG A 442 -37.78 -10.02 -31.09
C ARG A 442 -36.91 -9.04 -30.31
N GLN A 443 -37.41 -8.41 -29.24
CA GLN A 443 -36.55 -7.65 -28.31
C GLN A 443 -35.51 -8.57 -27.66
N GLN A 444 -35.92 -9.69 -27.06
CA GLN A 444 -34.99 -10.63 -26.40
C GLN A 444 -33.90 -11.16 -27.36
N THR A 445 -34.27 -11.45 -28.60
CA THR A 445 -33.34 -11.88 -29.65
C THR A 445 -32.35 -10.76 -30.03
N LEU A 446 -32.83 -9.52 -30.17
CA LEU A 446 -31.99 -8.36 -30.46
C LEU A 446 -31.08 -7.99 -29.27
N ASP A 447 -31.52 -8.15 -28.02
CA ASP A 447 -30.72 -7.92 -26.82
C ASP A 447 -29.60 -8.97 -26.68
N ALA A 448 -29.86 -10.23 -27.07
CA ALA A 448 -28.85 -11.28 -27.12
C ALA A 448 -27.83 -11.03 -28.24
N ALA A 449 -28.28 -10.76 -29.46
CA ALA A 449 -27.42 -10.41 -30.59
C ALA A 449 -26.57 -9.15 -30.31
N PHE A 450 -27.13 -8.15 -29.63
CA PHE A 450 -26.39 -6.95 -29.23
C PHE A 450 -25.23 -7.26 -28.29
N ARG A 451 -25.44 -8.14 -27.28
CA ARG A 451 -24.38 -8.55 -26.35
C ARG A 451 -23.30 -9.37 -27.04
N LEU A 452 -23.66 -10.20 -28.02
CA LEU A 452 -22.71 -10.95 -28.84
C LEU A 452 -21.85 -10.03 -29.71
N GLU A 453 -22.50 -9.11 -30.45
CA GLU A 453 -21.81 -8.15 -31.32
C GLU A 453 -20.94 -7.17 -30.53
N GLN A 454 -21.37 -6.77 -29.33
CA GLN A 454 -20.52 -5.99 -28.42
C GLN A 454 -19.31 -6.81 -27.96
N TYR A 455 -19.48 -8.07 -27.56
CA TYR A 455 -18.36 -8.94 -27.21
C TYR A 455 -17.37 -9.13 -28.37
N TYR A 456 -17.84 -9.34 -29.61
CA TYR A 456 -16.95 -9.45 -30.77
C TYR A 456 -16.27 -8.13 -31.15
N PHE A 457 -16.90 -6.98 -30.88
CA PHE A 457 -16.26 -5.67 -31.02
C PHE A 457 -15.15 -5.49 -29.96
N ASP A 458 -15.47 -5.69 -28.68
CA ASP A 458 -14.53 -5.56 -27.56
C ASP A 458 -13.34 -6.54 -27.73
N VAL A 459 -13.58 -7.78 -28.19
CA VAL A 459 -12.52 -8.75 -28.54
C VAL A 459 -11.64 -8.24 -29.68
N ALA A 460 -12.19 -7.58 -30.70
CA ALA A 460 -11.40 -7.09 -31.82
C ALA A 460 -10.49 -5.90 -31.44
N GLU A 461 -10.95 -5.02 -30.54
CA GLU A 461 -10.10 -3.96 -29.97
C GLU A 461 -8.95 -4.54 -29.15
N VAL A 462 -9.23 -5.58 -28.34
CA VAL A 462 -8.19 -6.30 -27.59
C VAL A 462 -7.22 -7.07 -28.49
N GLU A 463 -7.69 -7.78 -29.52
CA GLU A 463 -6.83 -8.47 -30.49
C GLU A 463 -5.91 -7.51 -31.24
N SER A 464 -6.39 -6.30 -31.59
CA SER A 464 -5.55 -5.24 -32.19
C SER A 464 -4.48 -4.74 -31.21
N TRP A 465 -4.88 -4.39 -29.99
CA TRP A 465 -3.96 -3.86 -28.98
C TRP A 465 -2.88 -4.88 -28.58
N LEU A 466 -3.24 -6.15 -28.44
CA LEU A 466 -2.29 -7.24 -28.17
C LEU A 466 -1.24 -7.35 -29.30
N GLY A 467 -1.67 -7.33 -30.56
CA GLY A 467 -0.77 -7.38 -31.72
C GLY A 467 0.14 -6.14 -31.86
N GLU A 468 -0.35 -4.96 -31.45
CA GLU A 468 0.47 -3.75 -31.38
C GLU A 468 1.57 -3.85 -30.31
N GLN A 469 1.26 -4.40 -29.14
CA GLN A 469 2.28 -4.63 -28.09
C GLN A 469 3.25 -5.76 -28.47
N GLU A 470 2.76 -6.85 -29.07
CA GLU A 470 3.59 -7.95 -29.56
C GLU A 470 4.63 -7.44 -30.57
N LEU A 471 4.19 -6.68 -31.58
CA LEU A 471 5.07 -6.07 -32.58
C LEU A 471 6.11 -5.11 -31.96
N LEU A 472 5.73 -4.36 -30.92
CA LEU A 472 6.66 -3.50 -30.19
C LEU A 472 7.70 -4.32 -29.41
N LEU A 473 7.29 -5.39 -28.74
CA LEU A 473 8.18 -6.27 -27.97
C LEU A 473 9.14 -7.09 -28.86
N MET A 474 8.74 -7.42 -30.09
CA MET A 474 9.62 -8.06 -31.10
C MET A 474 10.79 -7.19 -31.58
N SER A 475 10.86 -5.90 -31.20
CA SER A 475 11.98 -5.03 -31.59
C SER A 475 13.29 -5.37 -30.86
N GLU A 476 14.36 -5.75 -31.58
CA GLU A 476 15.69 -6.03 -31.00
C GLU A 476 16.46 -4.76 -30.57
N GLU A 477 15.82 -3.81 -29.88
CA GLU A 477 16.52 -2.67 -29.26
C GLU A 477 17.38 -3.15 -28.08
N LYS A 478 18.67 -3.35 -28.34
CA LYS A 478 19.70 -3.65 -27.33
C LYS A 478 20.43 -2.39 -26.90
N GLY A 479 20.91 -2.37 -25.66
CA GLY A 479 21.82 -1.33 -25.19
C GLY A 479 23.20 -1.44 -25.85
N LYS A 480 24.03 -0.41 -25.66
CA LYS A 480 25.45 -0.39 -26.10
C LYS A 480 26.43 -0.25 -24.95
N ASP A 481 25.91 0.14 -23.80
CA ASP A 481 26.62 0.45 -22.56
C ASP A 481 25.62 0.30 -21.39
N GLU A 482 26.13 0.36 -20.16
CA GLU A 482 25.37 0.28 -18.91
C GLU A 482 24.17 1.25 -18.92
N GLN A 483 24.40 2.52 -19.29
CA GLN A 483 23.42 3.60 -19.14
C GLN A 483 22.29 3.56 -20.18
N SER A 484 22.58 3.19 -21.43
CA SER A 484 21.56 2.99 -22.48
C SER A 484 20.75 1.72 -22.23
N THR A 485 21.37 0.66 -21.71
CA THR A 485 20.65 -0.55 -21.28
C THR A 485 19.70 -0.24 -20.14
N LEU A 486 20.15 0.52 -19.14
CA LEU A 486 19.31 0.98 -18.01
C LEU A 486 18.16 1.89 -18.46
N GLN A 487 18.34 2.70 -19.51
CA GLN A 487 17.24 3.49 -20.11
C GLN A 487 16.22 2.60 -20.84
N LEU A 488 16.67 1.60 -21.59
CA LEU A 488 15.80 0.63 -22.25
C LEU A 488 15.04 -0.23 -21.24
N LEU A 489 15.68 -0.66 -20.15
CA LEU A 489 15.03 -1.38 -19.06
C LEU A 489 13.95 -0.51 -18.40
N LYS A 490 14.22 0.77 -18.12
CA LYS A 490 13.20 1.71 -17.58
C LYS A 490 12.01 1.94 -18.53
N LYS A 491 12.25 1.99 -19.85
CA LYS A 491 11.19 2.00 -20.88
C LYS A 491 10.39 0.68 -20.88
N HIS A 492 11.08 -0.45 -20.67
CA HIS A 492 10.48 -1.78 -20.62
C HIS A 492 9.60 -1.99 -19.38
N LEU A 493 10.04 -1.60 -18.18
CA LEU A 493 9.24 -1.67 -16.95
C LEU A 493 7.94 -0.85 -17.02
N LEU A 494 7.93 0.26 -17.76
CA LEU A 494 6.70 1.01 -18.05
C LEU A 494 5.77 0.25 -19.02
N THR A 495 6.36 -0.48 -19.98
CA THR A 495 5.61 -1.31 -20.94
C THR A 495 4.99 -2.53 -20.24
N GLU A 496 5.75 -3.20 -19.39
CA GLU A 496 5.29 -4.24 -18.44
C GLU A 496 4.08 -3.76 -17.64
N GLN A 497 4.17 -2.61 -16.98
CA GLN A 497 3.03 -2.01 -16.26
C GLN A 497 1.82 -1.74 -17.17
N THR A 498 1.99 -1.31 -18.43
CA THR A 498 0.84 -1.18 -19.34
C THR A 498 0.21 -2.51 -19.73
N VAL A 499 1.00 -3.61 -19.78
CA VAL A 499 0.49 -4.96 -20.02
C VAL A 499 -0.20 -5.54 -18.80
N GLU A 500 0.32 -5.34 -17.59
CA GLU A 500 -0.34 -5.73 -16.33
C GLU A 500 -1.66 -4.99 -16.13
N ASN A 501 -1.71 -3.67 -16.31
CA ASN A 501 -2.93 -2.88 -16.12
C ASN A 501 -4.06 -3.28 -17.10
N TYR A 502 -3.73 -3.93 -18.22
CA TYR A 502 -4.71 -4.42 -19.18
C TYR A 502 -5.42 -5.72 -18.72
N GLU A 503 -4.98 -6.35 -17.62
CA GLU A 503 -5.57 -7.59 -17.11
C GLU A 503 -7.06 -7.44 -16.79
N GLU A 504 -7.49 -6.28 -16.27
CA GLU A 504 -8.91 -6.03 -15.96
C GLU A 504 -9.78 -5.93 -17.24
N THR A 505 -9.20 -5.55 -18.38
CA THR A 505 -9.87 -5.61 -19.70
C THR A 505 -10.09 -7.06 -20.14
N ILE A 506 -9.08 -7.92 -19.98
CA ILE A 506 -9.17 -9.36 -20.25
C ILE A 506 -10.16 -10.04 -19.28
N ALA A 507 -10.17 -9.62 -18.01
CA ALA A 507 -11.14 -10.05 -17.02
C ALA A 507 -12.57 -9.59 -17.35
N GLN A 508 -12.75 -8.39 -17.91
CA GLN A 508 -14.04 -7.91 -18.42
C GLN A 508 -14.55 -8.76 -19.57
N LEU A 509 -13.74 -9.02 -20.60
CA LEU A 509 -14.08 -9.95 -21.68
C LEU A 509 -14.45 -11.34 -21.12
N SER A 510 -13.66 -11.85 -20.17
CA SER A 510 -13.94 -13.12 -19.49
C SER A 510 -15.24 -13.13 -18.68
N ARG A 511 -15.72 -11.96 -18.19
CA ARG A 511 -17.04 -11.83 -17.54
C ARG A 511 -18.17 -11.76 -18.57
N GLN A 512 -18.00 -11.02 -19.66
CA GLN A 512 -18.96 -10.96 -20.78
C GLN A 512 -19.15 -12.34 -21.44
N CYS A 513 -18.04 -13.04 -21.74
CA CYS A 513 -18.02 -14.39 -22.28
C CYS A 513 -18.85 -15.34 -21.40
N ARG A 514 -18.60 -15.38 -20.08
CA ARG A 514 -19.38 -16.21 -19.14
C ARG A 514 -20.86 -15.88 -19.15
N ALA A 515 -21.24 -14.60 -19.14
CA ALA A 515 -22.64 -14.21 -19.24
C ALA A 515 -23.32 -14.67 -20.55
N LEU A 516 -22.60 -14.68 -21.68
CA LEU A 516 -23.10 -15.23 -22.95
C LEU A 516 -23.22 -16.76 -22.94
N LEU A 517 -22.36 -17.47 -22.20
CA LEU A 517 -22.45 -18.92 -21.99
C LEU A 517 -23.64 -19.29 -21.07
N GLU A 518 -23.83 -18.55 -19.97
CA GLU A 518 -24.94 -18.74 -19.03
C GLU A 518 -26.32 -18.49 -19.66
N LEU A 519 -26.38 -17.61 -20.67
CA LEU A 519 -27.58 -17.37 -21.49
C LEU A 519 -27.84 -18.44 -22.56
N GLY A 520 -26.92 -19.41 -22.74
CA GLY A 520 -27.07 -20.51 -23.70
C GLY A 520 -27.12 -20.07 -25.17
N HIS A 521 -26.31 -19.08 -25.54
CA HIS A 521 -26.30 -18.53 -26.90
C HIS A 521 -25.95 -19.60 -27.96
N PRO A 522 -26.57 -19.63 -29.16
CA PRO A 522 -26.24 -20.62 -30.20
C PRO A 522 -24.74 -20.67 -30.58
N GLU A 523 -24.04 -19.54 -30.47
CA GLU A 523 -22.61 -19.41 -30.76
C GLU A 523 -21.71 -19.53 -29.52
N SER A 524 -22.21 -20.04 -28.39
CA SER A 524 -21.44 -20.21 -27.15
C SER A 524 -20.09 -20.91 -27.35
N GLU A 525 -19.99 -21.92 -28.23
CA GLU A 525 -18.72 -22.58 -28.53
C GLU A 525 -17.73 -21.65 -29.26
N GLN A 526 -18.21 -20.82 -30.18
CA GLN A 526 -17.38 -19.86 -30.92
C GLN A 526 -16.92 -18.71 -30.02
N VAL A 527 -17.79 -18.22 -29.13
CA VAL A 527 -17.47 -17.25 -28.07
C VAL A 527 -16.40 -17.80 -27.12
N SER A 528 -16.57 -19.02 -26.62
CA SER A 528 -15.56 -19.65 -25.75
C SER A 528 -14.22 -19.87 -26.45
N ARG A 529 -14.21 -20.35 -27.71
CA ARG A 529 -13.00 -20.52 -28.52
C ARG A 529 -12.24 -19.20 -28.75
N ARG A 530 -12.98 -18.08 -28.95
CA ARG A 530 -12.39 -16.73 -29.08
C ARG A 530 -11.82 -16.22 -27.77
N GLN A 531 -12.52 -16.39 -26.64
CA GLN A 531 -11.97 -16.04 -25.33
C GLN A 531 -10.63 -16.76 -25.09
N SER A 532 -10.62 -18.09 -25.25
CA SER A 532 -9.40 -18.89 -25.13
C SER A 532 -8.38 -18.69 -26.25
N GLN A 533 -8.60 -17.80 -27.21
CA GLN A 533 -7.56 -17.27 -28.10
C GLN A 533 -6.96 -15.99 -27.51
N VAL A 534 -7.79 -15.03 -27.10
CA VAL A 534 -7.39 -13.80 -26.40
C VAL A 534 -6.57 -14.11 -25.14
N ASP A 535 -7.05 -15.04 -24.30
CA ASP A 535 -6.37 -15.45 -23.07
C ASP A 535 -4.93 -15.96 -23.34
N ARG A 536 -4.75 -16.74 -24.42
CA ARG A 536 -3.44 -17.28 -24.83
C ARG A 536 -2.53 -16.22 -25.44
N LEU A 537 -3.07 -15.29 -26.22
CA LEU A 537 -2.31 -14.15 -26.74
C LEU A 537 -1.82 -13.25 -25.60
N TYR A 538 -2.66 -13.00 -24.59
CA TYR A 538 -2.27 -12.21 -23.42
C TYR A 538 -1.21 -12.90 -22.55
N VAL A 539 -1.31 -14.21 -22.32
CA VAL A 539 -0.26 -14.98 -21.64
C VAL A 539 1.05 -14.95 -22.44
N SER A 540 1.00 -15.22 -23.75
CA SER A 540 2.17 -15.16 -24.62
C SER A 540 2.80 -13.75 -24.66
N LEU A 541 1.99 -12.70 -24.53
CA LEU A 541 2.48 -11.32 -24.43
C LEU A 541 3.22 -11.09 -23.10
N LYS A 542 2.70 -11.57 -21.96
CA LYS A 542 3.41 -11.52 -20.67
C LYS A 542 4.72 -12.32 -20.72
N GLU A 543 4.73 -13.49 -21.36
CA GLU A 543 5.95 -14.28 -21.56
C GLU A 543 7.00 -13.51 -22.38
N LEU A 544 6.59 -12.82 -23.45
CA LEU A 544 7.47 -11.93 -24.24
C LEU A 544 7.96 -10.70 -23.47
N VAL A 545 7.16 -10.13 -22.57
CA VAL A 545 7.58 -9.06 -21.66
C VAL A 545 8.70 -9.56 -20.74
N GLU A 546 8.51 -10.66 -20.04
CA GLU A 546 9.52 -11.19 -19.10
C GLU A 546 10.77 -11.71 -19.82
N GLU A 547 10.63 -12.35 -20.99
CA GLU A 547 11.79 -12.73 -21.81
C GLU A 547 12.63 -11.52 -22.23
N ARG A 548 12.00 -10.41 -22.62
CA ARG A 548 12.72 -9.19 -23.01
C ARG A 548 13.35 -8.48 -21.82
N LYS A 549 12.66 -8.46 -20.68
CA LYS A 549 13.15 -7.94 -19.39
C LYS A 549 14.41 -8.66 -18.95
N ALA A 550 14.37 -9.99 -18.84
CA ALA A 550 15.51 -10.80 -18.45
C ALA A 550 16.72 -10.61 -19.39
N LYS A 551 16.49 -10.48 -20.70
CA LYS A 551 17.56 -10.20 -21.70
C LYS A 551 18.18 -8.81 -21.54
N LEU A 552 17.40 -7.81 -21.10
CA LEU A 552 17.90 -6.46 -20.80
C LEU A 552 18.60 -6.38 -19.43
N GLU A 553 18.10 -7.11 -18.44
CA GLU A 553 18.71 -7.22 -17.11
C GLU A 553 20.06 -7.93 -17.18
N GLN A 554 20.15 -9.06 -17.90
CA GLN A 554 21.44 -9.72 -18.19
C GLN A 554 22.44 -8.77 -18.87
N GLN A 555 22.03 -8.07 -19.94
CA GLN A 555 22.89 -7.06 -20.59
C GLN A 555 23.34 -5.96 -19.61
N TYR A 556 22.45 -5.48 -18.74
CA TYR A 556 22.79 -4.44 -17.75
C TYR A 556 23.82 -4.95 -16.74
N TRP A 557 23.60 -6.14 -16.18
CA TRP A 557 24.54 -6.73 -15.20
C TRP A 557 25.88 -7.12 -15.82
N LEU A 558 25.92 -7.57 -17.07
CA LEU A 558 27.17 -7.82 -17.79
C LEU A 558 27.99 -6.53 -17.97
N TYR A 559 27.35 -5.41 -18.32
CA TYR A 559 28.02 -4.11 -18.41
C TYR A 559 28.46 -3.57 -17.05
N GLN A 560 27.63 -3.73 -16.00
CA GLN A 560 27.98 -3.37 -14.64
C GLN A 560 29.22 -4.15 -14.17
N LEU A 561 29.24 -5.48 -14.38
CA LEU A 561 30.37 -6.32 -14.02
C LEU A 561 31.64 -5.97 -14.80
N SER A 562 31.54 -5.78 -16.12
CA SER A 562 32.68 -5.32 -16.94
C SER A 562 33.29 -4.05 -16.34
N ARG A 563 32.46 -3.06 -15.95
CA ARG A 563 32.95 -1.82 -15.35
C ARG A 563 33.63 -2.03 -13.99
N GLU A 564 33.04 -2.84 -13.09
CA GLU A 564 33.66 -3.13 -11.79
C GLU A 564 34.97 -3.94 -11.92
N VAL A 565 35.07 -4.80 -12.94
CA VAL A 565 36.29 -5.53 -13.32
C VAL A 565 37.34 -4.56 -13.86
N ASP A 566 37.02 -3.75 -14.87
CA ASP A 566 37.93 -2.76 -15.47
C ASP A 566 38.47 -1.76 -14.41
N GLU A 567 37.60 -1.28 -13.52
CA GLU A 567 37.96 -0.36 -12.41
C GLU A 567 38.75 -1.05 -11.29
N LEU A 568 38.78 -2.39 -11.24
CA LEU A 568 39.55 -3.17 -10.27
C LEU A 568 40.91 -3.58 -10.84
N GLU A 569 40.97 -4.08 -12.07
CA GLU A 569 42.24 -4.34 -12.78
C GLU A 569 43.09 -3.07 -12.88
N HIS A 570 42.49 -1.93 -13.25
CA HIS A 570 43.20 -0.66 -13.33
C HIS A 570 43.78 -0.25 -11.96
N TRP A 571 43.04 -0.44 -10.88
CA TRP A 571 43.48 -0.14 -9.51
C TRP A 571 44.58 -1.10 -9.05
N ILE A 572 44.50 -2.40 -9.37
CA ILE A 572 45.57 -3.37 -9.11
C ILE A 572 46.86 -2.89 -9.78
N ALA A 573 46.81 -2.54 -11.07
CA ALA A 573 47.97 -2.01 -11.81
C ALA A 573 48.53 -0.70 -11.22
N GLU A 574 47.70 0.20 -10.67
CA GLU A 574 48.20 1.37 -9.92
C GLU A 574 48.97 0.98 -8.65
N LYS A 575 48.59 -0.12 -7.97
CA LYS A 575 49.27 -0.62 -6.76
C LYS A 575 50.53 -1.41 -7.08
N GLU A 576 50.56 -2.15 -8.19
CA GLU A 576 51.75 -2.86 -8.68
C GLU A 576 52.94 -1.90 -8.88
N VAL A 577 52.69 -0.69 -9.41
CA VAL A 577 53.72 0.34 -9.59
C VAL A 577 54.38 0.76 -8.26
N VAL A 578 53.63 0.71 -7.15
CA VAL A 578 54.15 1.01 -5.81
C VAL A 578 54.84 -0.22 -5.18
N ALA A 579 54.26 -1.40 -5.34
CA ALA A 579 54.82 -2.67 -4.87
C ALA A 579 56.16 -3.00 -5.55
N GLY A 580 56.26 -2.79 -6.86
CA GLY A 580 57.47 -3.00 -7.67
C GLY A 580 58.58 -1.97 -7.49
N SER A 581 58.46 -1.02 -6.54
CA SER A 581 59.47 0.02 -6.32
C SER A 581 60.84 -0.59 -5.92
N PRO A 582 61.95 -0.25 -6.63
CA PRO A 582 63.26 -0.83 -6.37
C PRO A 582 64.05 -0.12 -5.25
N GLU A 583 63.53 0.95 -4.64
CA GLU A 583 64.26 1.70 -3.61
C GLU A 583 64.37 0.91 -2.30
N LEU A 584 65.58 0.58 -1.85
CA LEU A 584 65.82 -0.19 -0.61
C LEU A 584 66.26 0.68 0.58
N GLY A 585 66.18 2.01 0.46
CA GLY A 585 66.72 2.98 1.41
C GLY A 585 68.21 3.28 1.18
N GLN A 586 68.78 4.13 2.05
CA GLN A 586 70.19 4.60 1.94
C GLN A 586 70.92 4.59 3.30
N ASP A 587 70.17 4.75 4.39
CA ASP A 587 70.62 4.67 5.78
C ASP A 587 69.51 4.07 6.64
N PHE A 588 69.81 3.77 7.91
CA PHE A 588 68.88 3.08 8.80
C PHE A 588 67.57 3.84 9.06
N GLU A 589 67.61 5.17 9.14
CA GLU A 589 66.42 6.01 9.36
C GLU A 589 65.51 5.98 8.12
N HIS A 590 66.10 6.14 6.92
CA HIS A 590 65.38 6.08 5.66
C HIS A 590 64.79 4.69 5.39
N VAL A 591 65.54 3.61 5.64
CA VAL A 591 65.03 2.23 5.43
C VAL A 591 63.89 1.93 6.39
N THR A 592 63.99 2.35 7.66
CA THR A 592 62.91 2.18 8.65
C THR A 592 61.64 2.91 8.22
N LEU A 593 61.74 4.20 7.87
CA LEU A 593 60.60 4.99 7.38
C LEU A 593 59.96 4.40 6.11
N LEU A 594 60.76 3.82 5.22
CA LEU A 594 60.29 3.19 3.99
C LEU A 594 59.61 1.84 4.26
N GLN A 595 60.11 1.07 5.23
CA GLN A 595 59.50 -0.19 5.66
C GLN A 595 58.19 0.03 6.43
N GLU A 596 58.14 1.03 7.32
CA GLU A 596 56.91 1.43 8.03
C GLU A 596 55.80 1.82 7.05
N LYS A 597 56.08 2.78 6.16
CA LYS A 597 55.14 3.19 5.10
C LYS A 597 54.73 2.07 4.16
N PHE A 598 55.63 1.12 3.88
CA PHE A 598 55.29 -0.02 3.04
C PHE A 598 54.41 -1.03 3.76
N MET A 599 54.59 -1.24 5.07
CA MET A 599 53.68 -2.07 5.88
C MET A 599 52.30 -1.42 6.02
N GLU A 600 52.24 -0.09 6.20
CA GLU A 600 50.98 0.68 6.15
C GLU A 600 50.28 0.47 4.80
N PHE A 601 50.95 0.81 3.70
CA PHE A 601 50.46 0.62 2.32
C PHE A 601 49.99 -0.81 2.04
N ALA A 602 50.75 -1.82 2.47
CA ALA A 602 50.41 -3.22 2.26
C ALA A 602 49.18 -3.66 3.05
N SER A 603 49.01 -3.15 4.28
CA SER A 603 47.83 -3.43 5.10
C SER A 603 46.56 -2.75 4.56
N GLU A 604 46.65 -1.48 4.13
CA GLU A 604 45.53 -0.74 3.52
C GLU A 604 45.12 -1.35 2.19
N THR A 605 46.10 -1.59 1.29
CA THR A 605 45.87 -2.23 -0.01
C THR A 605 45.31 -3.64 0.17
N GLY A 606 45.85 -4.41 1.11
CA GLY A 606 45.38 -5.74 1.46
C GLY A 606 43.92 -5.77 1.95
N SER A 607 43.47 -4.81 2.77
CA SER A 607 42.06 -4.75 3.19
C SER A 607 41.15 -4.37 2.02
N ILE A 608 41.45 -3.25 1.36
CA ILE A 608 40.60 -2.68 0.29
C ILE A 608 40.52 -3.63 -0.91
N GLY A 609 41.62 -4.26 -1.29
CA GLY A 609 41.65 -5.20 -2.41
C GLY A 609 40.83 -6.45 -2.14
N ASN A 610 40.99 -7.09 -0.97
CA ASN A 610 40.17 -8.25 -0.60
C ASN A 610 38.67 -7.92 -0.52
N GLU A 611 38.29 -6.72 -0.04
CA GLU A 611 36.90 -6.26 -0.03
C GLU A 611 36.34 -6.10 -1.46
N ARG A 612 37.05 -5.40 -2.35
CA ARG A 612 36.63 -5.21 -3.76
C ARG A 612 36.57 -6.51 -4.54
N ILE A 613 37.55 -7.40 -4.34
CA ILE A 613 37.61 -8.70 -5.01
C ILE A 613 36.53 -9.63 -4.49
N SER A 614 36.23 -9.61 -3.18
CA SER A 614 35.08 -10.35 -2.65
C SER A 614 33.76 -9.86 -3.25
N ALA A 615 33.61 -8.56 -3.49
CA ALA A 615 32.41 -7.99 -4.13
C ALA A 615 32.28 -8.40 -5.60
N VAL A 616 33.36 -8.29 -6.39
CA VAL A 616 33.37 -8.73 -7.80
C VAL A 616 33.18 -10.24 -7.90
N ASN A 617 33.85 -11.03 -7.07
CA ASN A 617 33.68 -12.49 -7.02
C ASN A 617 32.25 -12.90 -6.66
N GLN A 618 31.60 -12.20 -5.72
CA GLN A 618 30.19 -12.44 -5.37
C GLN A 618 29.27 -12.08 -6.53
N MET A 619 29.45 -10.92 -7.17
CA MET A 619 28.60 -10.50 -8.29
C MET A 619 28.76 -11.44 -9.50
N VAL A 620 29.95 -12.00 -9.72
CA VAL A 620 30.17 -13.11 -10.67
C VAL A 620 29.39 -14.36 -10.26
N ASP A 621 29.55 -14.84 -9.02
CA ASP A 621 28.94 -16.09 -8.58
C ASP A 621 27.41 -16.02 -8.62
N GLU A 622 26.82 -14.88 -8.22
CA GLU A 622 25.38 -14.63 -8.34
C GLU A 622 24.92 -14.68 -9.80
N LEU A 623 25.63 -14.06 -10.75
CA LEU A 623 25.26 -14.09 -12.17
C LEU A 623 25.39 -15.49 -12.78
N ILE A 624 26.39 -16.29 -12.36
CA ILE A 624 26.54 -17.68 -12.80
C ILE A 624 25.42 -18.56 -12.20
N ASP A 625 25.09 -18.42 -10.92
CA ASP A 625 24.02 -19.18 -10.26
C ASP A 625 22.62 -18.84 -10.81
N TYR A 626 22.38 -17.59 -11.22
CA TYR A 626 21.17 -17.19 -11.96
C TYR A 626 21.17 -17.62 -13.45
N GLY A 627 22.23 -18.26 -13.95
CA GLY A 627 22.29 -18.82 -15.30
C GLY A 627 22.44 -17.77 -16.40
N HIS A 628 23.26 -16.73 -16.17
CA HIS A 628 23.55 -15.68 -17.16
C HIS A 628 24.08 -16.27 -18.48
N ALA A 629 23.62 -15.75 -19.62
CA ALA A 629 23.97 -16.28 -20.95
C ALA A 629 25.49 -16.35 -21.21
N ASP A 630 26.22 -15.29 -20.86
CA ASP A 630 27.67 -15.15 -21.04
C ASP A 630 28.50 -15.67 -19.84
N ALA A 631 27.98 -16.61 -19.05
CA ALA A 631 28.62 -17.14 -17.83
C ALA A 631 30.08 -17.61 -18.02
N ALA A 632 30.47 -18.06 -19.21
CA ALA A 632 31.85 -18.43 -19.53
C ALA A 632 32.79 -17.21 -19.53
N THR A 633 32.41 -16.12 -20.21
CA THR A 633 33.18 -14.87 -20.24
C THR A 633 33.25 -14.21 -18.86
N ILE A 634 32.16 -14.30 -18.10
CA ILE A 634 32.08 -13.86 -16.70
C ILE A 634 33.08 -14.63 -15.81
N ALA A 635 33.25 -15.94 -16.03
CA ALA A 635 34.25 -16.74 -15.32
C ALA A 635 35.69 -16.39 -15.77
N GLU A 636 35.93 -16.15 -17.06
CA GLU A 636 37.25 -15.71 -17.57
C GLU A 636 37.68 -14.37 -16.95
N TRP A 637 36.76 -13.41 -16.78
CA TRP A 637 37.02 -12.15 -16.06
C TRP A 637 37.34 -12.37 -14.57
N LYS A 638 36.61 -13.29 -13.92
CA LYS A 638 36.88 -13.66 -12.52
C LYS A 638 38.28 -14.25 -12.35
N ASP A 639 38.66 -15.20 -13.18
CA ASP A 639 39.98 -15.83 -13.09
C ASP A 639 41.10 -14.80 -13.31
N GLY A 640 40.97 -13.92 -14.32
CA GLY A 640 41.94 -12.84 -14.60
C GLY A 640 42.13 -11.84 -13.44
N VAL A 641 41.04 -11.36 -12.83
CA VAL A 641 41.11 -10.43 -11.68
C VAL A 641 41.75 -11.09 -10.46
N ASN A 642 41.47 -12.38 -10.19
CA ASN A 642 42.08 -13.10 -9.07
C ASN A 642 43.55 -13.44 -9.33
N GLU A 643 43.95 -13.70 -10.57
CA GLU A 643 45.36 -13.89 -10.97
C GLU A 643 46.17 -12.59 -10.77
N ALA A 644 45.68 -11.46 -11.30
CA ALA A 644 46.32 -10.15 -11.11
C ALA A 644 46.43 -9.72 -9.63
N TRP A 645 45.46 -10.10 -8.79
CA TRP A 645 45.56 -9.87 -7.34
C TRP A 645 46.60 -10.76 -6.67
N ALA A 646 46.70 -12.03 -7.06
CA ALA A 646 47.73 -12.93 -6.54
C ALA A 646 49.14 -12.42 -6.88
N ASP A 647 49.36 -11.99 -8.12
CA ASP A 647 50.62 -11.39 -8.57
C ASP A 647 50.97 -10.12 -7.76
N LEU A 648 50.00 -9.23 -7.52
CA LEU A 648 50.20 -8.05 -6.66
C LEU A 648 50.54 -8.43 -5.21
N LEU A 649 49.92 -9.48 -4.64
CA LEU A 649 50.25 -9.96 -3.31
C LEU A 649 51.66 -10.58 -3.24
N GLU A 650 52.08 -11.37 -4.24
CA GLU A 650 53.45 -11.91 -4.32
C GLU A 650 54.50 -10.81 -4.51
N LEU A 651 54.20 -9.79 -5.33
CA LEU A 651 55.02 -8.58 -5.46
C LEU A 651 55.14 -7.84 -4.13
N MET A 652 54.04 -7.65 -3.42
CA MET A 652 54.00 -7.00 -2.11
C MET A 652 54.77 -7.79 -1.04
N GLU A 653 54.67 -9.12 -0.98
CA GLU A 653 55.45 -9.92 -0.05
C GLU A 653 56.95 -9.86 -0.39
N THR A 654 57.31 -10.06 -1.67
CA THR A 654 58.70 -9.96 -2.15
C THR A 654 59.31 -8.61 -1.79
N ARG A 655 58.56 -7.52 -1.98
CA ARG A 655 58.95 -6.15 -1.61
C ARG A 655 59.14 -5.98 -0.10
N ALA A 656 58.24 -6.51 0.72
CA ALA A 656 58.36 -6.48 2.18
C ALA A 656 59.59 -7.27 2.67
N GLN A 657 59.86 -8.46 2.11
CA GLN A 657 61.05 -9.26 2.41
C GLN A 657 62.34 -8.52 2.05
N MET A 658 62.40 -7.88 0.87
CA MET A 658 63.57 -7.07 0.47
C MET A 658 63.81 -5.87 1.39
N LEU A 659 62.76 -5.15 1.81
CA LEU A 659 62.87 -4.04 2.74
C LEU A 659 63.32 -4.50 4.14
N ALA A 660 62.78 -5.61 4.65
CA ALA A 660 63.18 -6.19 5.94
C ALA A 660 64.65 -6.64 5.94
N ALA A 661 65.12 -7.23 4.83
CA ALA A 661 66.53 -7.58 4.67
C ALA A 661 67.43 -6.32 4.66
N SER A 662 67.07 -5.31 3.88
CA SER A 662 67.77 -4.02 3.86
C SER A 662 67.80 -3.36 5.25
N HIS A 663 66.70 -3.43 6.00
CA HIS A 663 66.60 -2.89 7.36
C HIS A 663 67.62 -3.55 8.28
N GLU A 664 67.67 -4.88 8.36
CA GLU A 664 68.66 -5.59 9.19
C GLU A 664 70.11 -5.32 8.77
N LEU A 665 70.39 -5.13 7.47
CA LEU A 665 71.71 -4.74 6.97
C LEU A 665 72.11 -3.33 7.45
N HIS A 666 71.25 -2.33 7.27
CA HIS A 666 71.53 -0.96 7.69
C HIS A 666 71.53 -0.79 9.21
N LYS A 667 70.67 -1.52 9.92
CA LYS A 667 70.64 -1.64 11.38
C LYS A 667 71.96 -2.16 11.93
N PHE A 668 72.49 -3.26 11.37
CA PHE A 668 73.81 -3.78 11.75
C PHE A 668 74.93 -2.75 11.58
N PHE A 669 74.91 -1.96 10.50
CA PHE A 669 75.91 -0.89 10.32
C PHE A 669 75.72 0.28 11.29
N ASN A 670 74.49 0.60 11.69
CA ASN A 670 74.25 1.58 12.75
C ASN A 670 74.68 1.05 14.12
N ASP A 671 74.34 -0.20 14.47
CA ASP A 671 74.78 -0.87 15.70
C ASP A 671 76.31 -0.91 15.81
N CYS A 672 77.03 -1.17 14.70
CA CYS A 672 78.49 -1.06 14.65
C CYS A 672 78.99 0.35 15.04
N LYS A 673 78.37 1.39 14.47
CA LYS A 673 78.74 2.81 14.65
C LYS A 673 78.45 3.29 16.08
N ASP A 674 77.30 2.93 16.63
CA ASP A 674 76.89 3.31 17.99
C ASP A 674 77.67 2.52 19.04
N LEU A 675 78.00 1.26 18.79
CA LEU A 675 78.85 0.46 19.67
C LEU A 675 80.32 0.93 19.63
N LEU A 676 80.85 1.31 18.47
CA LEU A 676 82.16 1.99 18.36
C LEU A 676 82.19 3.30 19.16
N SER A 677 81.12 4.10 19.05
CA SER A 677 80.99 5.37 19.77
C SER A 677 80.96 5.17 21.28
N GLN A 678 80.21 4.16 21.77
CA GLN A 678 80.18 3.79 23.19
C GLN A 678 81.52 3.24 23.68
N ILE A 679 82.20 2.39 22.90
CA ILE A 679 83.53 1.85 23.24
C ILE A 679 84.55 3.00 23.41
N GLU A 680 84.54 3.98 22.51
CA GLU A 680 85.43 5.15 22.58
C GLU A 680 85.04 6.11 23.72
N GLU A 681 83.75 6.30 24.02
CA GLU A 681 83.27 7.05 25.20
C GLU A 681 83.79 6.41 26.51
N LYS A 682 83.71 5.08 26.64
CA LYS A 682 84.27 4.37 27.80
C LYS A 682 85.81 4.50 27.83
N ARG A 683 86.47 4.37 26.67
CA ARG A 683 87.94 4.53 26.53
C ARG A 683 88.43 5.88 27.07
N GLN A 684 87.75 6.96 26.69
CA GLN A 684 88.11 8.33 27.09
C GLN A 684 87.86 8.63 28.58
N ARG A 685 87.00 7.83 29.26
CA ARG A 685 86.75 7.97 30.71
C ARG A 685 87.75 7.22 31.61
N LEU A 686 88.46 6.21 31.11
CA LEU A 686 89.46 5.47 31.89
C LEU A 686 90.56 6.36 32.51
N PRO A 687 91.16 7.34 31.80
CA PRO A 687 92.13 8.26 32.37
C PRO A 687 91.59 9.10 33.55
N GLU A 688 90.31 9.49 33.53
CA GLU A 688 89.71 10.25 34.64
C GLU A 688 89.63 9.42 35.93
N LEU A 689 89.35 8.12 35.81
CA LEU A 689 89.27 7.22 36.95
C LEU A 689 90.64 7.07 37.62
N ALA A 690 91.71 6.94 36.82
CA ALA A 690 93.09 6.93 37.31
C ALA A 690 93.51 8.27 37.94
N ALA A 691 93.14 9.41 37.34
CA ALA A 691 93.49 10.73 37.86
C ALA A 691 92.86 11.07 39.23
N ARG A 692 91.77 10.39 39.62
CA ARG A 692 91.02 10.65 40.88
C ARG A 692 91.60 9.96 42.13
N GLU A 693 92.70 9.21 41.99
CA GLU A 693 93.39 8.49 43.09
C GLU A 693 93.70 9.37 44.32
N ALA A 694 94.11 10.63 44.12
CA ALA A 694 94.68 11.46 45.17
C ALA A 694 93.69 12.01 46.22
N LYS A 695 92.36 11.88 46.02
CA LYS A 695 91.34 12.59 46.81
C LYS A 695 90.18 11.72 47.33
N THR A 696 90.17 10.41 47.08
CA THR A 696 89.01 9.54 47.35
C THR A 696 89.39 8.28 48.14
N SER A 697 88.40 7.62 48.76
CA SER A 697 88.60 6.39 49.53
C SER A 697 88.51 5.14 48.64
N ALA A 698 89.18 4.04 49.01
CA ALA A 698 89.14 2.79 48.23
C ALA A 698 87.73 2.27 47.98
N GLY A 699 86.85 2.33 48.99
CA GLY A 699 85.46 1.93 48.84
C GLY A 699 84.71 2.76 47.79
N THR A 700 85.14 3.99 47.50
CA THR A 700 84.62 4.80 46.39
C THR A 700 85.34 4.49 45.09
N LEU A 701 86.68 4.45 45.05
CA LEU A 701 87.44 4.10 43.84
C LEU A 701 87.05 2.73 43.26
N GLN A 702 86.77 1.74 44.12
CA GLN A 702 86.38 0.39 43.68
C GLN A 702 84.88 0.24 43.38
N ARG A 703 84.02 1.11 43.90
CA ARG A 703 82.63 1.21 43.40
C ARG A 703 82.57 1.95 42.07
N LEU A 704 83.45 2.93 41.84
CA LEU A 704 83.60 3.59 40.54
C LEU A 704 84.20 2.65 39.49
N LEU A 705 85.28 1.92 39.83
CA LEU A 705 85.82 0.89 38.94
C LEU A 705 84.81 -0.24 38.74
N GLY A 706 84.17 -0.77 39.78
CA GLY A 706 83.17 -1.84 39.63
C GLY A 706 81.93 -1.43 38.85
N ALA A 707 81.49 -0.17 38.96
CA ALA A 707 80.44 0.37 38.10
C ALA A 707 80.92 0.50 36.64
N PHE A 708 82.16 0.93 36.42
CA PHE A 708 82.74 1.00 35.07
C PHE A 708 83.00 -0.39 34.46
N GLU A 709 83.41 -1.37 35.26
CA GLU A 709 83.55 -2.78 34.85
C GLU A 709 82.18 -3.37 34.49
N HIS A 710 81.10 -2.98 35.18
CA HIS A 710 79.72 -3.38 34.83
C HIS A 710 79.16 -2.63 33.60
N ASP A 711 79.46 -1.34 33.45
CA ASP A 711 79.22 -0.57 32.21
C ASP A 711 79.88 -1.24 31.00
N VAL A 712 81.08 -1.80 31.18
CA VAL A 712 81.82 -2.57 30.16
C VAL A 712 81.27 -3.99 30.01
N GLU A 713 80.73 -4.61 31.06
CA GLU A 713 80.03 -5.90 31.01
C GLU A 713 78.79 -5.85 30.11
N VAL A 714 78.06 -4.73 30.09
CA VAL A 714 76.96 -4.50 29.12
C VAL A 714 77.49 -4.50 27.68
N LEU A 715 78.65 -3.86 27.43
CA LEU A 715 79.30 -3.90 26.11
C LEU A 715 79.76 -5.31 25.70
N VAL A 716 80.11 -6.21 26.64
CA VAL A 716 80.42 -7.62 26.32
C VAL A 716 79.24 -8.29 25.61
N THR A 717 78.02 -8.08 26.11
CA THR A 717 76.82 -8.69 25.55
C THR A 717 76.47 -8.12 24.18
N GLN A 718 76.59 -6.80 24.01
CA GLN A 718 76.36 -6.12 22.73
C GLN A 718 77.38 -6.50 21.66
N VAL A 719 78.69 -6.52 21.99
CA VAL A 719 79.75 -6.97 21.07
C VAL A 719 79.49 -8.43 20.63
N ARG A 720 79.08 -9.30 21.57
CA ARG A 720 78.75 -10.69 21.24
C ARG A 720 77.53 -10.80 20.32
N GLN A 721 76.45 -10.07 20.61
CA GLN A 721 75.26 -10.02 19.76
C GLN A 721 75.60 -9.50 18.35
N LEU A 722 76.49 -8.51 18.24
CA LEU A 722 76.97 -8.00 16.96
C LEU A 722 77.78 -9.04 16.19
N GLN A 723 78.62 -9.86 16.84
CA GLN A 723 79.30 -10.98 16.18
C GLN A 723 78.32 -12.06 15.71
N GLU A 724 77.32 -12.41 16.53
CA GLU A 724 76.30 -13.40 16.19
C GLU A 724 75.42 -12.92 15.03
N GLY A 725 75.04 -11.64 15.00
CA GLY A 725 74.36 -10.99 13.87
C GLY A 725 75.23 -10.88 12.61
N ALA A 726 76.51 -10.49 12.74
CA ALA A 726 77.45 -10.47 11.62
C ALA A 726 77.62 -11.86 11.00
N ALA A 727 77.67 -12.92 11.82
CA ALA A 727 77.73 -14.29 11.35
C ALA A 727 76.45 -14.69 10.57
N GLN A 728 75.27 -14.33 11.08
CA GLN A 728 73.99 -14.59 10.40
C GLN A 728 73.89 -13.82 9.07
N LEU A 729 74.13 -12.51 9.05
CA LEU A 729 74.04 -11.69 7.84
C LEU A 729 75.01 -12.15 6.74
N ARG A 730 76.22 -12.64 7.10
CA ARG A 730 77.18 -13.24 6.14
C ARG A 730 76.76 -14.61 5.57
N THR A 731 75.64 -15.20 6.03
CA THR A 731 75.03 -16.37 5.35
C THR A 731 73.96 -16.00 4.34
N VAL A 732 73.44 -14.77 4.41
CA VAL A 732 72.39 -14.24 3.51
C VAL A 732 72.99 -13.32 2.44
N TYR A 733 73.96 -12.48 2.82
CA TYR A 733 74.68 -11.57 1.93
C TYR A 733 75.98 -12.19 1.40
N ALA A 734 76.31 -11.84 0.15
CA ALA A 734 77.54 -12.23 -0.54
C ALA A 734 78.26 -11.02 -1.15
N GLY A 735 79.50 -11.21 -1.61
CA GLY A 735 80.30 -10.17 -2.26
C GLY A 735 80.58 -8.96 -1.36
N GLU A 736 80.54 -7.77 -1.94
CA GLU A 736 80.93 -6.50 -1.30
C GLU A 736 80.19 -6.25 0.03
N ASN A 737 78.91 -6.62 0.13
CA ASN A 737 78.14 -6.47 1.37
C ASN A 737 78.66 -7.41 2.49
N ALA A 738 79.02 -8.64 2.17
CA ALA A 738 79.59 -9.59 3.14
C ALA A 738 80.98 -9.16 3.61
N GLU A 739 81.79 -8.59 2.71
CA GLU A 739 83.10 -8.00 3.04
C GLU A 739 82.95 -6.75 3.91
N ALA A 740 81.98 -5.87 3.61
CA ALA A 740 81.67 -4.70 4.41
C ALA A 740 81.21 -5.06 5.84
N ILE A 741 80.33 -6.05 5.98
CA ILE A 741 79.91 -6.60 7.29
C ILE A 741 81.14 -7.10 8.07
N ALA A 742 81.99 -7.91 7.44
CA ALA A 742 83.20 -8.45 8.07
C ALA A 742 84.21 -7.36 8.46
N ALA A 743 84.36 -6.31 7.65
CA ALA A 743 85.25 -5.19 7.93
C ALA A 743 84.81 -4.38 9.17
N ARG A 744 83.50 -4.14 9.34
CA ARG A 744 82.95 -3.40 10.48
C ARG A 744 82.93 -4.24 11.76
N GLU A 745 82.60 -5.53 11.68
CA GLU A 745 82.79 -6.46 12.80
C GLU A 745 84.24 -6.44 13.31
N GLN A 746 85.23 -6.52 12.41
CA GLN A 746 86.65 -6.48 12.79
C GLN A 746 87.09 -5.14 13.40
N GLU A 747 86.44 -4.03 13.02
CA GLU A 747 86.71 -2.70 13.57
C GLU A 747 86.19 -2.57 15.01
N VAL A 748 84.93 -2.96 15.25
CA VAL A 748 84.33 -3.08 16.59
C VAL A 748 85.21 -3.96 17.48
N LEU A 749 85.59 -5.15 17.00
CA LEU A 749 86.41 -6.10 17.74
C LEU A 749 87.85 -5.63 18.00
N ARG A 750 88.36 -4.67 17.23
CA ARG A 750 89.69 -4.06 17.46
C ARG A 750 89.59 -3.02 18.56
N ALA A 751 88.65 -2.08 18.44
CA ALA A 751 88.39 -1.06 19.47
C ALA A 751 88.03 -1.69 20.82
N TRP A 752 87.23 -2.77 20.80
CA TRP A 752 86.90 -3.56 21.98
C TRP A 752 88.12 -4.18 22.69
N LYS A 753 89.07 -4.76 21.93
CA LYS A 753 90.31 -5.31 22.50
C LYS A 753 91.21 -4.22 23.08
N GLU A 754 91.29 -3.06 22.44
CA GLU A 754 92.01 -1.89 22.95
C GLU A 754 91.39 -1.33 24.23
N LEU A 755 90.06 -1.29 24.31
CA LEU A 755 89.34 -0.92 25.54
C LEU A 755 89.63 -1.93 26.66
N LEU A 756 89.49 -3.23 26.42
CA LEU A 756 89.78 -4.27 27.42
C LEU A 756 91.22 -4.18 27.96
N ALA A 757 92.21 -4.00 27.09
CA ALA A 757 93.61 -3.82 27.52
C ALA A 757 93.78 -2.58 28.43
N SER A 758 93.13 -1.48 28.07
CA SER A 758 93.11 -0.23 28.86
C SER A 758 92.39 -0.41 30.21
N CYS A 759 91.32 -1.21 30.25
CA CYS A 759 90.64 -1.60 31.49
C CYS A 759 91.54 -2.43 32.41
N GLU A 760 92.30 -3.40 31.87
CA GLU A 760 93.19 -4.24 32.68
C GLU A 760 94.34 -3.43 33.30
N GLU A 761 94.91 -2.47 32.56
CA GLU A 761 95.92 -1.53 33.08
C GLU A 761 95.36 -0.65 34.21
N CYS A 762 94.18 -0.06 34.00
CA CYS A 762 93.49 0.73 35.03
C CYS A 762 93.16 -0.10 36.28
N ARG A 763 92.68 -1.34 36.10
CA ARG A 763 92.36 -2.29 37.19
C ARG A 763 93.59 -2.62 38.04
N LEU A 764 94.76 -2.80 37.42
CA LEU A 764 96.03 -3.03 38.12
C LEU A 764 96.46 -1.80 38.95
N HIS A 765 96.32 -0.60 38.40
CA HIS A 765 96.58 0.66 39.10
C HIS A 765 95.64 0.85 40.31
N VAL A 766 94.32 0.79 40.08
CA VAL A 766 93.31 1.01 41.12
C VAL A 766 93.38 -0.04 42.23
N ALA A 767 93.68 -1.30 41.93
CA ALA A 767 93.89 -2.33 42.97
C ALA A 767 95.07 -1.96 43.90
N SER A 768 96.20 -1.53 43.32
CA SER A 768 97.41 -1.10 44.04
C SER A 768 97.19 0.16 44.89
N ALA A 769 96.28 1.05 44.49
CA ALA A 769 95.84 2.18 45.30
C ALA A 769 94.86 1.75 46.41
N ALA A 770 93.88 0.91 46.07
CA ALA A 770 92.73 0.63 46.93
C ALA A 770 93.04 -0.29 48.12
N ASP A 771 93.96 -1.27 48.00
CA ASP A 771 94.31 -2.12 49.14
C ASP A 771 94.95 -1.34 50.30
N LYS A 772 95.63 -0.24 50.00
CA LYS A 772 96.18 0.69 51.01
C LYS A 772 95.09 1.35 51.87
N ILE A 773 93.89 1.59 51.31
CA ILE A 773 92.81 2.32 51.98
C ILE A 773 91.68 1.38 52.48
N ARG A 774 91.40 0.25 51.80
CA ARG A 774 90.44 -0.77 52.28
C ARG A 774 90.79 -1.27 53.68
N PHE A 775 92.07 -1.54 53.90
CA PHE A 775 92.58 -1.94 55.20
C PHE A 775 92.20 -0.93 56.30
N ALA A 776 92.32 0.37 56.01
CA ALA A 776 92.02 1.44 56.96
C ALA A 776 90.51 1.67 57.21
N GLY A 777 89.63 0.96 56.50
CA GLY A 777 88.16 1.08 56.56
C GLY A 777 87.46 -0.09 57.28
N THR A 778 87.71 -1.33 56.87
CA THR A 778 86.95 -2.54 57.33
C THR A 778 86.85 -2.71 58.86
N VAL A 779 87.86 -2.26 59.59
CA VAL A 779 87.87 -2.22 61.06
C VAL A 779 86.77 -1.36 61.66
N ARG A 780 86.39 -0.25 61.00
CA ARG A 780 85.49 0.78 61.53
C ARG A 780 84.01 0.41 61.39
N ASP A 781 83.65 -0.25 60.30
CA ASP A 781 82.23 -0.40 59.94
C ASP A 781 81.61 -1.68 60.48
N LEU A 782 82.43 -2.70 60.78
CA LEU A 782 82.01 -3.82 61.62
C LEU A 782 81.47 -3.28 62.96
N VAL A 783 82.19 -2.34 63.58
CA VAL A 783 81.81 -1.74 64.87
C VAL A 783 80.40 -1.12 64.86
N SER A 784 79.90 -0.56 63.75
CA SER A 784 78.68 0.27 63.75
C SER A 784 77.36 -0.46 63.48
N TRP A 785 77.26 -1.32 62.46
CA TRP A 785 75.98 -1.98 62.05
C TRP A 785 75.31 -2.73 63.22
N MET A 786 76.16 -3.26 64.11
CA MET A 786 75.80 -4.13 65.21
C MET A 786 74.85 -3.50 66.24
N ASP A 787 74.46 -2.23 66.11
CA ASP A 787 73.48 -1.55 66.97
C ASP A 787 72.13 -1.19 66.31
N GLY A 788 71.93 -1.47 65.01
CA GLY A 788 70.83 -0.86 64.22
C GLY A 788 69.45 -1.54 64.23
N ILE A 789 69.33 -2.74 63.65
CA ILE A 789 68.03 -3.29 63.17
C ILE A 789 67.08 -3.79 64.29
N ILE A 790 67.45 -3.63 65.57
CA ILE A 790 66.57 -3.88 66.74
C ILE A 790 65.21 -3.12 66.64
N CYS A 791 65.13 -2.03 65.86
CA CYS A 791 64.10 -1.01 66.04
C CYS A 791 62.88 -1.04 65.10
N GLN A 792 62.86 -1.76 63.97
CA GLN A 792 61.97 -1.38 62.83
C GLN A 792 61.30 -2.52 62.02
N ILE A 793 60.42 -3.32 62.64
CA ILE A 793 59.45 -4.18 61.90
C ILE A 793 58.03 -4.08 62.50
N GLY A 794 57.65 -2.90 63.00
CA GLY A 794 56.42 -2.69 63.79
C GLY A 794 55.18 -2.20 63.04
N THR A 795 55.29 -1.76 61.78
CA THR A 795 54.23 -0.97 61.11
C THR A 795 54.01 -1.34 59.65
N GLY A 796 52.82 -1.83 59.33
CA GLY A 796 52.25 -1.90 57.98
C GLY A 796 50.83 -1.30 57.98
N GLU A 797 50.02 -1.66 56.97
CA GLU A 797 48.64 -1.14 56.72
C GLU A 797 48.58 0.31 56.20
N LYS A 798 47.57 0.77 55.44
CA LYS A 798 46.46 0.11 54.69
C LYS A 798 46.00 1.11 53.59
N PRO A 799 45.59 0.66 52.39
CA PRO A 799 44.86 1.54 51.47
C PRO A 799 43.41 1.77 51.96
N ARG A 800 42.88 2.96 51.70
CA ARG A 800 41.47 3.35 51.87
C ARG A 800 41.01 4.14 50.65
N TRP A 801 39.82 3.86 50.16
CA TRP A 801 39.06 4.74 49.26
C TRP A 801 37.58 4.64 49.63
N ASP A 802 36.99 5.77 50.05
CA ASP A 802 35.55 6.09 50.00
C ASP A 802 35.29 7.41 50.76
N SER A 803 34.77 8.42 50.05
CA SER A 803 33.78 9.43 50.49
C SER A 803 33.85 10.72 49.64
N PRO A 804 32.71 11.22 49.09
CA PRO A 804 32.63 12.50 48.38
C PRO A 804 32.50 13.72 49.32
N PRO A 805 32.56 14.98 48.82
CA PRO A 805 32.91 16.15 49.64
C PRO A 805 31.73 16.97 50.20
N SER A 806 31.93 17.63 51.36
CA SER A 806 31.11 18.74 51.87
C SER A 806 31.90 19.61 52.89
N PRO A 807 31.58 20.92 53.07
CA PRO A 807 32.27 21.84 53.99
C PRO A 807 31.35 22.32 55.15
N PRO A 808 31.63 23.44 55.87
CA PRO A 808 32.81 23.76 56.67
C PRO A 808 32.46 24.09 58.14
N THR A 809 33.34 23.80 59.10
CA THR A 809 33.36 24.52 60.39
C THR A 809 34.71 24.36 61.09
N GLY A 810 35.34 25.47 61.51
CA GLY A 810 36.72 25.41 62.00
C GLY A 810 37.31 26.76 62.44
N MET A 811 36.67 27.43 63.40
CA MET A 811 37.31 28.53 64.14
C MET A 811 37.30 28.23 65.64
N SER A 812 38.48 28.35 66.26
CA SER A 812 38.72 28.19 67.70
C SER A 812 37.98 29.27 68.51
N PRO A 813 37.56 28.95 69.75
CA PRO A 813 38.37 29.42 70.91
C PRO A 813 38.33 28.48 72.15
N LEU A 814 39.14 28.63 73.21
CA LEU A 814 40.47 29.22 73.47
C LEU A 814 40.90 28.87 74.92
N TRP A 815 42.14 28.40 75.16
CA TRP A 815 42.76 28.21 76.51
C TRP A 815 42.01 27.23 77.48
N ARG A 816 42.49 26.82 78.67
CA ARG A 816 43.80 26.87 79.36
C ARG A 816 43.92 25.68 80.34
N CYS A 817 45.08 25.53 80.97
CA CYS A 817 45.48 24.49 81.94
C CYS A 817 44.39 24.02 82.94
N SER A 818 44.08 22.72 82.92
CA SER A 818 44.13 21.79 84.07
C SER A 818 43.98 20.36 83.57
#